data_AF-A0A835HJL2-F1
#
_entry.id   AF-A0A835HJL2-F1
#
_cell.length_a   1.000
_cell.length_b   1.000
_cell.length_c   1.000
_cell.angle_alpha   90.00
_cell.angle_beta   90.00
_cell.angle_gamma   90.00
#
_symmetry.space_group_name_H-M   'P 1'
#
loop_
_entity.id
_entity.type
_entity.pdbx_description
1 polymer ?
#
loop_
_entity_poly.entity_id
_entity_poly.type
_entity_poly.pdbx_seq_one_letter_code
_entity_poly.pdbx_strand_id
1 'polypeptide(L)'
;MGCEVNAKKVIGSSSWGITSLLRRKHVDSAHNVRTSNHQELAKELSVLQLIAIGVGSTVGAGVYVLVGTVAREHSGPALTVSFLIAGIAAALSAFCYAELASRCPSAGSAYHYSYICVGEGVAWLIGWALVLEYTIGGSAVARGISPNLALFFGGKDGLPFFLGRVDIPLLDVVVDPCAALLVLIVTGLLCVGIKESSFVQAIVMIANVCVMAFVIIAGAYLGFKAGWVGYELPSGYFPFGANGMLAGSATVFFAYIGFDVVASTAEEVKNPHRDLPIGIGVAVFICCALYMLVSVVIVGLVPYYAMDPDTPISSAFSSHGMQWAAYIITAGAVTALCSTLMGSLLPQPRILMAMARDGLLPQFFSDVNRRTQVPVKGTIVTGICAAFLSFFMDVSQLAGMVSVGTLLAFTIVAISILILRYIPPALVPLPPSLQESIDSESIPDSSNNQENNDINPKDIAGISGNSQQHLQADAEASLAYPLIIKDIDQETNAVDESEEQKRRRVAAWGITSACMGVLFLTSASSAAYLPSFARISVCAVGGMLLLCGLFILYWVDQDDARHSFGHAGGFLCPFVPLLPIACILVNVYLMINLGADTWISVSIWMIIGIFVYLFYGRTHSSLTRNAVYVTTSHAEEIYRSSSEHLA
;
A
#
# COMPACT_ATOMS: atom_id res chain seq x y z
N MET A 1 -37.72 -31.32 -22.58
CA MET A 1 -36.62 -32.21 -23.01
C MET A 1 -35.54 -31.31 -23.59
N GLY A 2 -34.39 -31.18 -22.91
CA GLY A 2 -33.21 -30.46 -23.40
C GLY A 2 -33.01 -29.03 -22.89
N CYS A 3 -32.54 -28.86 -21.65
CA CYS A 3 -31.66 -27.75 -21.27
C CYS A 3 -30.92 -28.09 -19.95
N GLU A 4 -30.22 -29.23 -19.97
CA GLU A 4 -29.23 -29.58 -18.95
C GLU A 4 -27.87 -29.46 -19.65
N VAL A 5 -27.42 -28.23 -19.91
CA VAL A 5 -26.12 -27.98 -20.54
C VAL A 5 -25.39 -26.90 -19.76
N ASN A 6 -24.33 -27.33 -19.08
CA ASN A 6 -23.15 -26.55 -18.66
C ASN A 6 -23.11 -25.72 -17.37
N ALA A 7 -23.89 -26.03 -16.33
CA ALA A 7 -23.55 -25.51 -14.98
C ALA A 7 -22.54 -26.40 -14.20
N LYS A 8 -22.39 -27.68 -14.57
CA LYS A 8 -21.59 -28.67 -13.82
C LYS A 8 -20.21 -29.01 -14.39
N LYS A 9 -19.70 -28.29 -15.40
CA LYS A 9 -18.41 -28.60 -16.06
C LYS A 9 -17.29 -27.57 -15.85
N VAL A 10 -17.24 -26.93 -14.68
CA VAL A 10 -16.02 -26.22 -14.19
C VAL A 10 -15.49 -26.82 -12.89
N ILE A 11 -16.22 -27.77 -12.29
CA ILE A 11 -15.81 -28.46 -11.06
C ILE A 11 -15.34 -29.86 -11.45
N GLY A 12 -14.03 -30.08 -11.50
CA GLY A 12 -13.47 -31.44 -11.65
C GLY A 12 -12.39 -31.64 -12.72
N SER A 13 -11.57 -30.63 -13.02
CA SER A 13 -10.38 -30.79 -13.85
C SER A 13 -9.21 -30.03 -13.23
N SER A 14 -8.48 -30.70 -12.32
CA SER A 14 -7.08 -30.47 -11.93
C SER A 14 -6.44 -29.08 -12.20
N SER A 15 -7.07 -27.98 -11.78
CA SER A 15 -6.48 -26.64 -11.92
C SER A 15 -5.55 -26.33 -10.74
N TRP A 16 -4.52 -27.17 -10.62
CA TRP A 16 -3.53 -27.18 -9.55
C TRP A 16 -2.30 -26.32 -9.92
N GLY A 17 -2.43 -25.22 -10.66
CA GLY A 17 -1.25 -24.48 -11.14
C GLY A 17 -1.33 -22.96 -11.07
N ILE A 18 -2.32 -22.37 -11.74
CA ILE A 18 -2.32 -20.93 -12.06
C ILE A 18 -3.58 -20.22 -11.53
N THR A 19 -4.73 -20.90 -11.47
CA THR A 19 -5.98 -20.30 -10.97
C THR A 19 -5.95 -19.98 -9.49
N SER A 20 -5.11 -20.65 -8.69
CA SER A 20 -4.94 -20.30 -7.27
C SER A 20 -4.25 -18.94 -7.09
N LEU A 21 -3.36 -18.55 -8.01
CA LEU A 21 -2.62 -17.28 -7.93
C LEU A 21 -3.48 -16.05 -8.28
N LEU A 22 -4.55 -16.26 -9.05
CA LEU A 22 -5.44 -15.21 -9.55
C LEU A 22 -6.69 -14.99 -8.68
N ARG A 23 -6.81 -15.67 -7.54
CA ARG A 23 -7.96 -15.49 -6.64
C ARG A 23 -7.96 -14.10 -6.04
N ARG A 24 -9.07 -13.39 -6.16
CA ARG A 24 -9.22 -12.04 -5.58
C ARG A 24 -10.04 -12.10 -4.29
N LYS A 25 -9.66 -11.26 -3.34
CA LYS A 25 -10.40 -11.10 -2.08
C LYS A 25 -11.55 -10.11 -2.30
N HIS A 26 -12.72 -10.41 -1.75
CA HIS A 26 -13.86 -9.48 -1.78
C HIS A 26 -13.64 -8.37 -0.73
N VAL A 27 -14.10 -7.15 -1.03
CA VAL A 27 -14.14 -6.06 -0.06
C VAL A 27 -15.29 -6.35 0.90
N ASP A 28 -15.02 -6.68 2.16
CA ASP A 28 -16.09 -6.98 3.12
C ASP A 28 -17.00 -5.74 3.28
N SER A 29 -18.21 -5.80 2.73
CA SER A 29 -19.26 -4.84 3.04
C SER A 29 -19.59 -4.99 4.52
N ALA A 30 -19.62 -3.87 5.26
CA ALA A 30 -19.83 -3.81 6.72
C ALA A 30 -21.04 -4.62 7.25
N HIS A 31 -21.93 -5.08 6.37
CA HIS A 31 -23.06 -5.92 6.73
C HIS A 31 -22.69 -7.37 7.12
N ASN A 32 -21.57 -7.92 6.63
CA ASN A 32 -21.14 -9.30 6.92
C ASN A 32 -20.22 -9.42 8.16
N VAL A 33 -19.81 -8.31 8.77
CA VAL A 33 -18.83 -8.32 9.88
C VAL A 33 -19.46 -8.71 11.22
N ARG A 34 -20.80 -8.66 11.34
CA ARG A 34 -21.48 -8.97 12.62
C ARG A 34 -21.45 -10.43 13.04
N THR A 35 -21.01 -11.36 12.18
CA THR A 35 -21.08 -12.82 12.43
C THR A 35 -19.73 -13.51 12.61
N SER A 36 -18.59 -12.81 12.52
CA SER A 36 -17.28 -13.45 12.71
C SER A 36 -16.65 -13.07 14.05
N ASN A 37 -16.26 -14.07 14.85
CA ASN A 37 -15.61 -13.96 16.16
C ASN A 37 -14.18 -13.34 16.13
N HIS A 38 -13.83 -12.55 15.11
CA HIS A 38 -12.51 -11.92 15.01
C HIS A 38 -12.44 -10.68 15.90
N GLN A 39 -11.41 -10.59 16.74
CA GLN A 39 -11.19 -9.41 17.59
C GLN A 39 -10.82 -8.20 16.73
N GLU A 40 -11.68 -7.19 16.73
CA GLU A 40 -11.51 -5.93 15.98
C GLU A 40 -10.53 -4.99 16.69
N LEU A 41 -9.79 -4.17 15.92
CA LEU A 41 -8.92 -3.14 16.48
C LEU A 41 -9.74 -1.96 17.00
N ALA A 42 -9.19 -1.23 17.97
CA ALA A 42 -9.88 -0.09 18.58
C ALA A 42 -9.89 1.14 17.65
N LYS A 43 -11.10 1.64 17.33
CA LYS A 43 -11.31 2.86 16.52
C LYS A 43 -11.04 4.14 17.33
N GLU A 44 -9.78 4.40 17.63
CA GLU A 44 -9.34 5.50 18.50
C GLU A 44 -8.74 6.70 17.74
N LEU A 45 -8.28 6.51 16.50
CA LEU A 45 -7.50 7.52 15.77
C LEU A 45 -8.36 8.62 15.14
N SER A 46 -7.86 9.85 15.26
CA SER A 46 -8.42 11.07 14.66
C SER A 46 -7.48 11.66 13.59
N VAL A 47 -7.97 12.61 12.78
CA VAL A 47 -7.20 13.29 11.73
C VAL A 47 -5.86 13.84 12.23
N LEU A 48 -5.83 14.47 13.41
CA LEU A 48 -4.60 15.05 13.96
C LEU A 48 -3.57 13.96 14.30
N GLN A 49 -4.02 12.82 14.81
CA GLN A 49 -3.14 11.68 15.06
C GLN A 49 -2.66 11.06 13.75
N LEU A 50 -3.49 10.99 12.71
CA LEU A 50 -3.06 10.51 11.39
C LEU A 50 -2.00 11.42 10.76
N ILE A 51 -2.17 12.74 10.86
CA ILE A 51 -1.14 13.71 10.43
C ILE A 51 0.13 13.52 11.25
N ALA A 52 0.03 13.33 12.57
CA ALA A 52 1.18 13.05 13.42
C ALA A 52 1.91 11.76 13.05
N ILE A 53 1.17 10.68 12.78
CA ILE A 53 1.73 9.41 12.34
C ILE A 53 2.41 9.58 10.97
N GLY A 54 1.76 10.23 10.01
CA GLY A 54 2.29 10.45 8.66
C GLY A 54 3.53 11.36 8.64
N VAL A 55 3.45 12.54 9.26
CA VAL A 55 4.59 13.47 9.34
C VAL A 55 5.69 12.88 10.21
N GLY A 56 5.36 12.29 11.36
CA GLY A 56 6.34 11.72 12.28
C GLY A 56 7.04 10.46 11.75
N SER A 57 6.39 9.69 10.87
CA SER A 57 7.01 8.55 10.19
C SER A 57 7.83 8.96 8.97
N THR A 58 7.49 10.07 8.32
CA THR A 58 8.21 10.55 7.13
C THR A 58 9.43 11.40 7.53
N VAL A 59 9.27 12.31 8.50
CA VAL A 59 10.32 13.22 8.99
C VAL A 59 11.33 12.46 9.85
N GLY A 60 12.48 12.13 9.25
CA GLY A 60 13.52 11.35 9.92
C GLY A 60 14.87 11.37 9.22
N ALA A 61 15.40 10.18 8.95
CA ALA A 61 16.74 10.00 8.39
C ALA A 61 16.93 10.69 7.03
N GLY A 62 15.87 10.76 6.22
CA GLY A 62 15.94 11.41 4.91
C GLY A 62 16.32 12.89 4.96
N VAL A 63 15.80 13.67 5.89
CA VAL A 63 16.11 15.11 5.98
C VAL A 63 17.32 15.39 6.85
N TYR A 64 17.52 14.64 7.95
CA TYR A 64 18.61 14.91 8.88
C TYR A 64 19.96 14.33 8.44
N VAL A 65 19.96 13.22 7.68
CA VAL A 65 21.18 12.53 7.25
C VAL A 65 21.36 12.67 5.73
N LEU A 66 20.34 12.29 4.95
CA LEU A 66 20.50 12.14 3.50
C LEU A 66 20.71 13.47 2.75
N VAL A 67 20.25 14.59 3.31
CA VAL A 67 20.50 15.94 2.78
C VAL A 67 21.99 16.20 2.57
N GLY A 68 22.85 15.81 3.51
CA GLY A 68 24.28 16.06 3.47
C GLY A 68 24.98 15.25 2.39
N THR A 69 24.73 13.95 2.41
CA THR A 69 25.29 13.00 1.44
C THR A 69 24.84 13.35 0.00
N VAL A 70 23.55 13.61 -0.22
CA VAL A 70 23.03 13.91 -1.57
C VAL A 70 23.45 15.29 -2.06
N ALA A 71 23.49 16.31 -1.19
CA ALA A 71 24.06 17.61 -1.56
C ALA A 71 25.50 17.46 -2.04
N ARG A 72 26.31 16.72 -1.28
CA ARG A 72 27.74 16.58 -1.54
C ARG A 72 28.07 15.75 -2.77
N GLU A 73 27.36 14.64 -2.97
CA GLU A 73 27.77 13.60 -3.93
C GLU A 73 26.94 13.57 -5.22
N HIS A 74 25.73 14.17 -5.24
CA HIS A 74 24.80 14.01 -6.35
C HIS A 74 24.20 15.30 -6.88
N SER A 75 23.56 16.12 -6.03
CA SER A 75 22.74 17.26 -6.49
C SER A 75 23.45 18.60 -6.39
N GLY A 76 24.37 18.78 -5.44
CA GLY A 76 24.92 20.10 -5.14
C GLY A 76 23.83 21.10 -4.77
N PRO A 77 23.93 22.36 -5.23
CA PRO A 77 22.91 23.38 -4.97
C PRO A 77 21.51 23.09 -5.50
N ALA A 78 21.40 22.18 -6.48
CA ALA A 78 20.13 21.74 -7.06
C ALA A 78 19.35 20.77 -6.15
N LEU A 79 19.81 20.50 -4.92
CA LEU A 79 19.13 19.62 -3.96
C LEU A 79 17.66 19.98 -3.75
N THR A 80 17.32 21.27 -3.69
CA THR A 80 15.92 21.72 -3.53
C THR A 80 15.03 21.25 -4.66
N VAL A 81 15.53 21.31 -5.91
CA VAL A 81 14.80 20.80 -7.08
C VAL A 81 14.72 19.28 -7.01
N SER A 82 15.77 18.62 -6.53
CA SER A 82 15.75 17.18 -6.33
C SER A 82 14.65 16.74 -5.35
N PHE A 83 14.49 17.44 -4.23
CA PHE A 83 13.39 17.22 -3.27
C PHE A 83 12.02 17.52 -3.86
N LEU A 84 11.87 18.60 -4.65
CA LEU A 84 10.61 18.91 -5.30
C LEU A 84 10.17 17.77 -6.24
N ILE A 85 11.09 17.25 -7.06
CA ILE A 85 10.80 16.13 -7.97
C ILE A 85 10.41 14.87 -7.18
N ALA A 86 11.15 14.55 -6.10
CA ALA A 86 10.84 13.43 -5.22
C ALA A 86 9.49 13.61 -4.49
N GLY A 87 9.16 14.83 -4.07
CA GLY A 87 7.89 15.18 -3.44
C GLY A 87 6.71 15.05 -4.40
N ILE A 88 6.88 15.43 -5.68
CA ILE A 88 5.88 15.19 -6.72
C ILE A 88 5.67 13.68 -6.91
N ALA A 89 6.76 12.89 -6.98
CA ALA A 89 6.67 11.43 -7.09
C ALA A 89 5.91 10.80 -5.91
N ALA A 90 6.21 11.25 -4.69
CA ALA A 90 5.51 10.83 -3.49
C ALA A 90 4.03 11.26 -3.50
N ALA A 91 3.72 12.48 -3.94
CA ALA A 91 2.35 12.98 -4.03
C ALA A 91 1.49 12.16 -5.03
N LEU A 92 2.06 11.78 -6.19
CA LEU A 92 1.39 10.90 -7.15
C LEU A 92 1.00 9.56 -6.50
N SER A 93 1.92 8.97 -5.73
CA SER A 93 1.68 7.74 -4.99
C SER A 93 0.64 7.94 -3.87
N ALA A 94 0.75 9.04 -3.13
CA ALA A 94 -0.15 9.40 -2.04
C ALA A 94 -1.61 9.57 -2.49
N PHE A 95 -1.85 10.14 -3.68
CA PHE A 95 -3.20 10.22 -4.26
C PHE A 95 -3.79 8.84 -4.56
N CYS A 96 -2.98 7.90 -5.05
CA CYS A 96 -3.43 6.53 -5.30
C CYS A 96 -3.75 5.81 -3.98
N TYR A 97 -2.88 5.97 -2.97
CA TYR A 97 -3.11 5.43 -1.63
C TYR A 97 -4.35 6.02 -0.96
N ALA A 98 -4.58 7.34 -1.07
CA ALA A 98 -5.72 8.00 -0.46
C ALA A 98 -7.07 7.45 -0.98
N GLU A 99 -7.18 7.18 -2.29
CA GLU A 99 -8.39 6.59 -2.86
C GLU A 99 -8.59 5.15 -2.34
N LEU A 100 -7.59 4.26 -2.45
CA LEU A 100 -7.74 2.87 -2.00
C LEU A 100 -7.95 2.75 -0.50
N ALA A 101 -7.25 3.55 0.31
CA ALA A 101 -7.40 3.55 1.76
C ALA A 101 -8.79 4.03 2.21
N SER A 102 -9.38 4.99 1.48
CA SER A 102 -10.73 5.46 1.77
C SER A 102 -11.83 4.48 1.30
N ARG A 103 -11.59 3.74 0.21
CA ARG A 103 -12.56 2.76 -0.33
C ARG A 103 -12.55 1.43 0.40
N CYS A 104 -11.36 0.95 0.75
CA CYS A 104 -11.12 -0.34 1.36
C CYS A 104 -10.31 -0.16 2.66
N PRO A 105 -10.94 0.34 3.74
CA PRO A 105 -10.24 0.59 5.00
C PRO A 105 -9.87 -0.73 5.69
N SER A 106 -8.66 -1.20 5.42
CA SER A 106 -8.05 -2.38 6.06
C SER A 106 -6.62 -2.07 6.49
N ALA A 107 -6.20 -2.70 7.59
CA ALA A 107 -4.85 -2.57 8.13
C ALA A 107 -3.77 -3.23 7.25
N GLY A 108 -4.17 -4.01 6.24
CA GLY A 108 -3.27 -4.66 5.28
C GLY A 108 -2.70 -3.75 4.18
N SER A 109 -3.12 -2.48 4.08
CA SER A 109 -2.59 -1.48 3.13
C SER A 109 -2.41 -2.06 1.70
N ALA A 110 -1.26 -1.85 1.05
CA ALA A 110 -0.98 -2.30 -0.32
C ALA A 110 -1.11 -3.82 -0.54
N TYR A 111 -0.89 -4.65 0.49
CA TYR A 111 -1.19 -6.10 0.41
C TYR A 111 -2.68 -6.33 0.18
N HIS A 112 -3.54 -5.69 0.97
CA HIS A 112 -4.98 -5.87 0.84
C HIS A 112 -5.50 -5.32 -0.50
N TYR A 113 -5.00 -4.15 -0.91
CA TYR A 113 -5.38 -3.52 -2.18
C TYR A 113 -5.02 -4.39 -3.38
N SER A 114 -3.81 -4.97 -3.40
CA SER A 114 -3.40 -5.88 -4.47
C SER A 114 -4.14 -7.22 -4.44
N TYR A 115 -4.57 -7.69 -3.26
CA TYR A 115 -5.41 -8.89 -3.16
C TYR A 115 -6.80 -8.67 -3.76
N ILE A 116 -7.39 -7.50 -3.54
CA ILE A 116 -8.70 -7.16 -4.12
C ILE A 116 -8.60 -6.98 -5.64
N CYS A 117 -7.59 -6.23 -6.11
CA CYS A 117 -7.52 -5.82 -7.51
C CYS A 117 -6.81 -6.84 -8.42
N VAL A 118 -5.70 -7.42 -7.98
CA VAL A 118 -4.82 -8.22 -8.83
C VAL A 118 -5.04 -9.71 -8.59
N GLY A 119 -4.85 -10.15 -7.34
CA GLY A 119 -5.03 -11.54 -6.91
C GLY A 119 -4.02 -11.97 -5.84
N GLU A 120 -4.26 -13.15 -5.28
CA GLU A 120 -3.54 -13.73 -4.14
C GLU A 120 -2.03 -13.82 -4.33
N GLY A 121 -1.56 -14.28 -5.49
CA GLY A 121 -0.13 -14.49 -5.72
C GLY A 121 0.66 -13.18 -5.71
N VAL A 122 0.15 -12.16 -6.37
CA VAL A 122 0.77 -10.82 -6.37
C VAL A 122 0.62 -10.18 -5.00
N ALA A 123 -0.54 -10.32 -4.36
CA ALA A 123 -0.75 -9.83 -3.00
C ALA A 123 0.27 -10.39 -2.03
N TRP A 124 0.48 -11.71 -2.03
CA TRP A 124 1.50 -12.34 -1.20
C TRP A 124 2.89 -11.73 -1.39
N LEU A 125 3.34 -11.58 -2.65
CA LEU A 125 4.66 -11.02 -2.94
C LEU A 125 4.78 -9.58 -2.45
N ILE A 126 3.73 -8.79 -2.61
CA ILE A 126 3.69 -7.40 -2.13
C ILE A 126 3.66 -7.35 -0.61
N GLY A 127 2.86 -8.18 0.06
CA GLY A 127 2.87 -8.27 1.52
C GLY A 127 4.24 -8.70 2.06
N TRP A 128 4.90 -9.65 1.41
CA TRP A 128 6.26 -10.08 1.75
C TRP A 128 7.32 -8.98 1.52
N ALA A 129 7.14 -8.16 0.48
CA ALA A 129 7.96 -6.98 0.23
C ALA A 129 7.73 -5.89 1.29
N LEU A 130 6.49 -5.65 1.71
CA LEU A 130 6.16 -4.70 2.81
C LEU A 130 6.75 -5.17 4.15
N VAL A 131 6.73 -6.48 4.43
CA VAL A 131 7.37 -7.02 5.64
C VAL A 131 8.87 -6.73 5.63
N LEU A 132 9.54 -6.91 4.49
CA LEU A 132 10.94 -6.48 4.32
C LEU A 132 11.09 -4.99 4.54
N GLU A 133 10.31 -4.19 3.84
CA GLU A 133 10.37 -2.73 3.86
C GLU A 133 10.33 -2.19 5.30
N TYR A 134 9.34 -2.60 6.09
CA TYR A 134 9.17 -2.09 7.45
C TYR A 134 10.22 -2.66 8.43
N THR A 135 10.63 -3.94 8.30
CA THR A 135 11.67 -4.52 9.18
C THR A 135 13.02 -3.86 8.92
N ILE A 136 13.42 -3.80 7.65
CA ILE A 136 14.71 -3.26 7.21
C ILE A 136 14.69 -1.73 7.39
N GLY A 137 13.56 -1.07 7.13
CA GLY A 137 13.36 0.36 7.32
C GLY A 137 13.54 0.76 8.79
N GLY A 138 12.89 0.06 9.72
CA GLY A 138 13.10 0.26 11.15
C GLY A 138 14.56 0.05 11.54
N SER A 139 15.21 -0.99 11.01
CA SER A 139 16.62 -1.29 11.28
C SER A 139 17.57 -0.20 10.77
N ALA A 140 17.33 0.31 9.54
CA ALA A 140 18.11 1.36 8.91
C ALA A 140 18.02 2.67 9.69
N VAL A 141 16.79 3.06 10.06
CA VAL A 141 16.52 4.26 10.86
C VAL A 141 17.18 4.16 12.22
N ALA A 142 17.10 3.00 12.88
CA ALA A 142 17.72 2.78 14.18
C ALA A 142 19.24 2.97 14.14
N ARG A 143 19.92 2.46 13.10
CA ARG A 143 21.36 2.69 12.91
C ARG A 143 21.72 4.15 12.60
N GLY A 144 20.80 4.90 11.99
CA GLY A 144 20.93 6.34 11.79
C GLY A 144 20.87 7.16 13.08
N ILE A 145 20.29 6.61 14.16
CA ILE A 145 20.22 7.29 15.47
C ILE A 145 21.61 7.35 16.12
N SER A 146 22.40 6.28 16.04
CA SER A 146 23.64 6.15 16.82
C SER A 146 24.65 7.30 16.62
N PRO A 147 24.95 7.79 15.40
CA PRO A 147 25.86 8.93 15.21
C PRO A 147 25.32 10.24 15.81
N ASN A 148 24.02 10.49 15.66
CA ASN A 148 23.36 11.68 16.20
C ASN A 148 23.32 11.64 17.73
N LEU A 149 23.13 10.45 18.32
CA LEU A 149 23.16 10.25 19.76
C LEU A 149 24.57 10.39 20.33
N ALA A 150 25.60 9.87 19.64
CA ALA A 150 27.00 10.07 20.02
C ALA A 150 27.36 11.56 20.06
N LEU A 151 26.98 12.30 19.02
CA LEU A 151 27.20 13.74 18.96
C LEU A 151 26.50 14.48 20.11
N PHE A 152 25.29 14.06 20.49
CA PHE A 152 24.55 14.64 21.61
C PHE A 152 25.26 14.47 22.97
N PHE A 153 25.94 13.33 23.19
CA PHE A 153 26.68 13.04 24.43
C PHE A 153 28.14 13.54 24.46
N GLY A 154 28.55 14.38 23.50
CA GLY A 154 29.88 15.00 23.49
C GLY A 154 30.85 14.45 22.45
N GLY A 155 30.36 13.71 21.44
CA GLY A 155 31.12 13.30 20.26
C GLY A 155 31.29 11.79 20.12
N LYS A 156 32.19 11.37 19.22
CA LYS A 156 32.37 9.96 18.83
C LYS A 156 32.71 9.03 20.01
N ASP A 157 33.33 9.57 21.06
CA ASP A 157 33.72 8.85 22.29
C ASP A 157 32.77 9.12 23.47
N GLY A 158 31.68 9.88 23.28
CA GLY A 158 30.75 10.27 24.35
C GLY A 158 29.81 9.13 24.80
N LEU A 159 29.67 8.08 23.99
CA LEU A 159 28.92 6.88 24.36
C LEU A 159 29.81 5.91 25.15
N PRO A 160 29.28 5.25 26.19
CA PRO A 160 30.05 4.25 26.90
C PRO A 160 30.40 3.08 25.96
N PHE A 161 31.55 2.44 26.18
CA PHE A 161 32.12 1.40 25.29
C PHE A 161 31.14 0.29 24.90
N PHE A 162 30.16 -0.03 25.76
CA PHE A 162 29.14 -1.07 25.49
C PHE A 162 27.98 -0.61 24.58
N LEU A 163 27.82 0.70 24.34
CA LEU A 163 26.84 1.29 23.39
C LEU A 163 27.49 1.85 22.12
N GLY A 164 28.81 2.03 22.11
CA GLY A 164 29.54 2.49 20.93
C GLY A 164 29.49 1.47 19.78
N ARG A 165 29.65 1.96 18.55
CA ARG A 165 29.87 1.07 17.39
C ARG A 165 31.20 0.36 17.58
N VAL A 166 31.20 -0.96 17.43
CA VAL A 166 32.40 -1.78 17.52
C VAL A 166 32.67 -2.37 16.15
N ASP A 167 33.82 -2.03 15.58
CA ASP A 167 34.29 -2.62 14.33
C ASP A 167 34.92 -3.99 14.65
N ILE A 168 34.43 -5.05 14.04
CA ILE A 168 35.03 -6.40 14.15
C ILE A 168 35.90 -6.62 12.90
N PRO A 169 37.22 -6.37 12.96
CA PRO A 169 38.09 -6.39 11.79
C PRO A 169 38.24 -7.78 11.13
N LEU A 170 37.79 -8.85 11.78
CA LEU A 170 37.84 -10.21 11.24
C LEU A 170 36.69 -10.51 10.26
N LEU A 171 35.57 -9.78 10.33
CA LEU A 171 34.37 -10.01 9.51
C LEU A 171 34.01 -8.83 8.61
N ASP A 172 34.71 -7.69 8.74
CA ASP A 172 34.35 -6.42 8.07
C ASP A 172 32.90 -5.98 8.38
N VAL A 173 32.44 -6.24 9.62
CA VAL A 173 31.09 -5.93 10.09
C VAL A 173 31.17 -4.93 11.24
N VAL A 174 30.45 -3.81 11.09
CA VAL A 174 30.28 -2.78 12.13
C VAL A 174 29.05 -3.11 12.97
N VAL A 175 29.27 -3.56 14.21
CA VAL A 175 28.15 -3.89 15.12
C VAL A 175 27.68 -2.65 15.89
N ASP A 176 26.36 -2.49 16.00
CA ASP A 176 25.73 -1.34 16.67
C ASP A 176 24.75 -1.80 17.78
N PRO A 177 25.24 -1.98 19.02
CA PRO A 177 24.40 -2.40 20.15
C PRO A 177 23.37 -1.33 20.57
N CYS A 178 23.68 -0.05 20.37
CA CYS A 178 22.77 1.05 20.68
C CYS A 178 21.52 0.99 19.80
N ALA A 179 21.70 0.80 18.49
CA ALA A 179 20.60 0.66 17.54
C ALA A 179 19.67 -0.52 17.92
N ALA A 180 20.24 -1.67 18.28
CA ALA A 180 19.47 -2.84 18.70
C ALA A 180 18.65 -2.57 19.97
N LEU A 181 19.25 -1.92 20.98
CA LEU A 181 18.55 -1.55 22.21
C LEU A 181 17.40 -0.57 21.95
N LEU A 182 17.60 0.43 21.09
CA LEU A 182 16.57 1.39 20.71
C LEU A 182 15.38 0.72 20.02
N VAL A 183 15.63 -0.23 19.11
CA VAL A 183 14.56 -1.02 18.48
C VAL A 183 13.74 -1.77 19.53
N LEU A 184 14.40 -2.39 20.52
CA LEU A 184 13.70 -3.11 21.59
C LEU A 184 12.86 -2.17 22.48
N ILE A 185 13.37 -0.98 22.78
CA ILE A 185 12.64 0.04 23.55
C ILE A 185 11.38 0.48 22.79
N VAL A 186 11.51 0.80 21.50
CA VAL A 186 10.38 1.19 20.66
C VAL A 186 9.37 0.05 20.50
N THR A 187 9.86 -1.19 20.35
CA THR A 187 9.01 -2.39 20.32
C THR A 187 8.19 -2.51 21.61
N GLY A 188 8.83 -2.33 22.78
CA GLY A 188 8.15 -2.33 24.06
C GLY A 188 7.08 -1.24 24.17
N LEU A 189 7.37 -0.03 23.68
CA LEU A 189 6.41 1.08 23.65
C LEU A 189 5.19 0.75 22.78
N LEU A 190 5.40 0.17 21.58
CA LEU A 190 4.32 -0.24 20.69
C LEU A 190 3.45 -1.36 21.28
N CYS A 191 3.99 -2.18 22.19
CA CYS A 191 3.21 -3.20 22.91
C CYS A 191 2.25 -2.61 23.96
N VAL A 192 2.50 -1.38 24.47
CA VAL A 192 1.63 -0.73 25.48
C VAL A 192 0.25 -0.38 24.92
N GLY A 193 0.18 -0.03 23.63
CA GLY A 193 -1.08 0.27 22.93
C GLY A 193 -0.93 1.41 21.94
N ILE A 194 -1.81 1.47 20.94
CA ILE A 194 -1.73 2.50 19.90
C ILE A 194 -2.11 3.89 20.39
N LYS A 195 -3.04 4.01 21.34
CA LYS A 195 -3.45 5.32 21.87
C LYS A 195 -2.29 6.06 22.51
N GLU A 196 -1.56 5.39 23.40
CA GLU A 196 -0.36 5.94 24.05
C GLU A 196 0.77 6.16 23.04
N SER A 197 1.00 5.20 22.14
CA SER A 197 2.05 5.31 21.11
C SER A 197 1.82 6.48 20.16
N SER A 198 0.58 6.67 19.69
CA SER A 198 0.20 7.77 18.79
C SER A 198 0.24 9.12 19.49
N PHE A 199 -0.04 9.19 20.80
CA PHE A 199 0.14 10.39 21.59
C PHE A 199 1.62 10.79 21.72
N VAL A 200 2.49 9.84 22.06
CA VAL A 200 3.95 10.05 22.10
C VAL A 200 4.44 10.50 20.72
N GLN A 201 4.00 9.84 19.66
CA GLN A 201 4.37 10.20 18.29
C GLN A 201 3.90 11.63 17.92
N ALA A 202 2.71 12.06 18.36
CA ALA A 202 2.24 13.42 18.15
C ALA A 202 3.09 14.47 18.86
N ILE A 203 3.47 14.23 20.12
CA ILE A 203 4.36 15.14 20.87
C ILE A 203 5.71 15.26 20.16
N VAL A 204 6.30 14.12 19.80
CA VAL A 204 7.61 14.09 19.15
C VAL A 204 7.54 14.77 17.77
N MET A 205 6.50 14.51 16.98
CA MET A 205 6.27 15.17 15.69
C MET A 205 6.21 16.69 15.85
N ILE A 206 5.42 17.21 16.79
CA ILE A 206 5.29 18.66 17.04
C ILE A 206 6.66 19.25 17.39
N ALA A 207 7.40 18.60 18.29
CA ALA A 207 8.75 19.04 18.67
C ALA A 207 9.70 19.10 17.46
N ASN A 208 9.67 18.08 16.59
CA ASN A 208 10.51 18.03 15.40
C ASN A 208 10.16 19.10 14.37
N VAL A 209 8.87 19.36 14.15
CA VAL A 209 8.42 20.46 13.29
C VAL A 209 8.88 21.81 13.84
N CYS A 210 8.86 22.00 15.17
CA CYS A 210 9.42 23.20 15.80
C CYS A 210 10.93 23.32 15.58
N VAL A 211 11.69 22.22 15.69
CA VAL A 211 13.15 22.23 15.41
C VAL A 211 13.42 22.58 13.95
N MET A 212 12.65 22.03 13.01
CA MET A 212 12.78 22.38 11.59
C MET A 212 12.43 23.84 11.31
N ALA A 213 11.36 24.35 11.91
CA ALA A 213 11.01 25.77 11.81
C ALA A 213 12.14 26.66 12.36
N PHE A 214 12.77 26.25 13.47
CA PHE A 214 13.95 26.92 14.00
C PHE A 214 15.12 26.89 13.00
N VAL A 215 15.45 25.74 12.40
CA VAL A 215 16.50 25.62 11.37
C VAL A 215 16.22 26.54 10.20
N ILE A 216 14.97 26.61 9.73
CA ILE A 216 14.57 27.46 8.60
C ILE A 216 14.75 28.94 8.97
N ILE A 217 14.23 29.38 10.11
CA ILE A 217 14.25 30.79 10.52
C ILE A 217 15.68 31.24 10.86
N ALA A 218 16.36 30.52 11.75
CA ALA A 218 17.70 30.87 12.19
C ALA A 218 18.71 30.70 11.05
N GLY A 219 18.58 29.65 10.24
CA GLY A 219 19.46 29.44 9.10
C GLY A 219 19.23 30.47 7.99
N ALA A 220 17.99 30.89 7.73
CA ALA A 220 17.74 32.01 6.80
C ALA A 220 18.38 33.32 7.31
N TYR A 221 18.27 33.61 8.60
CA TYR A 221 18.93 34.77 9.21
C TYR A 221 20.46 34.72 9.04
N LEU A 222 21.08 33.56 9.25
CA LEU A 222 22.51 33.37 8.98
C LEU A 222 22.85 33.52 7.50
N GLY A 223 22.00 32.97 6.61
CA GLY A 223 22.18 33.06 5.16
C GLY A 223 22.21 34.51 4.67
N PHE A 224 21.27 35.34 5.15
CA PHE A 224 21.25 36.78 4.85
C PHE A 224 22.48 37.52 5.39
N LYS A 225 23.04 37.10 6.54
CA LYS A 225 24.24 37.71 7.12
C LYS A 225 25.53 37.26 6.40
N ALA A 226 25.61 35.99 6.03
CA ALA A 226 26.78 35.39 5.40
C ALA A 226 26.81 35.61 3.87
N GLY A 227 25.71 36.06 3.27
CA GLY A 227 25.62 36.29 1.83
C GLY A 227 25.36 35.03 1.01
N TRP A 228 24.81 33.97 1.62
CA TRP A 228 24.46 32.72 0.91
C TRP A 228 25.64 32.07 0.16
N VAL A 229 26.79 31.94 0.83
CA VAL A 229 28.06 31.42 0.26
C VAL A 229 27.94 30.08 -0.47
N GLY A 230 26.98 29.23 -0.12
CA GLY A 230 26.76 27.94 -0.76
C GLY A 230 26.06 28.01 -2.13
N TYR A 231 25.59 29.19 -2.55
CA TYR A 231 25.12 29.44 -3.92
C TYR A 231 26.15 30.20 -4.77
N GLU A 232 27.16 30.82 -4.17
CA GLU A 232 28.22 31.57 -4.85
C GLU A 232 29.34 30.63 -5.35
N LEU A 233 29.00 29.70 -6.25
CA LEU A 233 29.96 28.75 -6.80
C LEU A 233 30.38 29.07 -8.24
N PRO A 234 31.67 28.94 -8.59
CA PRO A 234 32.15 29.07 -9.97
C PRO A 234 31.52 28.06 -10.94
N SER A 235 31.10 26.90 -10.42
CA SER A 235 30.45 25.82 -11.18
C SER A 235 28.96 26.07 -11.45
N GLY A 236 28.36 27.13 -10.91
CA GLY A 236 26.93 27.42 -11.00
C GLY A 236 26.04 26.49 -10.16
N TYR A 237 24.73 26.54 -10.41
CA TYR A 237 23.69 25.85 -9.62
C TYR A 237 23.62 24.33 -9.86
N PHE A 238 24.11 23.85 -11.02
CA PHE A 238 24.06 22.44 -11.43
C PHE A 238 25.47 21.84 -11.61
N PRO A 239 26.27 21.67 -10.53
CA PRO A 239 27.65 21.17 -10.63
C PRO A 239 27.73 19.75 -11.18
N PHE A 240 26.74 18.91 -10.89
CA PHE A 240 26.64 17.53 -11.39
C PHE A 240 25.71 17.39 -12.61
N GLY A 241 25.28 18.51 -13.20
CA GLY A 241 24.32 18.55 -14.30
C GLY A 241 22.93 18.03 -13.93
N ALA A 242 22.06 17.90 -14.95
CA ALA A 242 20.69 17.42 -14.77
C ALA A 242 20.65 15.93 -14.34
N ASN A 243 21.62 15.13 -14.76
CA ASN A 243 21.70 13.72 -14.39
C ASN A 243 21.98 13.54 -12.90
N GLY A 244 22.89 14.34 -12.32
CA GLY A 244 23.16 14.34 -10.88
C GLY A 244 21.95 14.78 -10.06
N MET A 245 21.23 15.81 -10.52
CA MET A 245 19.98 16.25 -9.90
C MET A 245 18.92 15.13 -9.87
N LEU A 246 18.72 14.42 -11.00
CA LEU A 246 17.75 13.32 -11.09
C LEU A 246 18.17 12.10 -10.25
N ALA A 247 19.47 11.77 -10.22
CA ALA A 247 20.01 10.72 -9.37
C ALA A 247 19.84 11.07 -7.87
N GLY A 248 20.06 12.35 -7.53
CA GLY A 248 19.79 12.86 -6.19
C GLY A 248 18.31 12.76 -5.81
N SER A 249 17.38 13.07 -6.73
CA SER A 249 15.93 12.88 -6.53
C SER A 249 15.57 11.44 -6.19
N ALA A 250 16.21 10.47 -6.86
CA ALA A 250 16.00 9.04 -6.57
C ALA A 250 16.41 8.69 -5.15
N THR A 251 17.53 9.25 -4.70
CA THR A 251 18.05 9.02 -3.36
C THR A 251 17.16 9.70 -2.31
N VAL A 252 16.83 10.99 -2.48
CA VAL A 252 15.97 11.72 -1.53
C VAL A 252 14.51 11.28 -1.54
N PHE A 253 14.08 10.47 -2.51
CA PHE A 253 12.76 9.82 -2.44
C PHE A 253 12.61 8.99 -1.15
N PHE A 254 13.71 8.41 -0.64
CA PHE A 254 13.72 7.73 0.65
C PHE A 254 13.19 8.62 1.79
N ALA A 255 13.41 9.94 1.73
CA ALA A 255 12.93 10.88 2.74
C ALA A 255 11.40 11.02 2.79
N TYR A 256 10.71 10.63 1.72
CA TYR A 256 9.25 10.71 1.61
C TYR A 256 8.54 9.39 1.98
N ILE A 257 9.29 8.32 2.25
CA ILE A 257 8.73 7.05 2.70
C ILE A 257 8.17 7.25 4.12
N GLY A 258 6.93 6.84 4.37
CA GLY A 258 6.27 7.00 5.67
C GLY A 258 4.81 7.44 5.57
N PHE A 259 4.39 8.18 4.55
CA PHE A 259 2.98 8.61 4.43
C PHE A 259 2.01 7.42 4.32
N ASP A 260 2.48 6.30 3.77
CA ASP A 260 1.77 5.04 3.59
C ASP A 260 1.50 4.30 4.91
N VAL A 261 2.27 4.60 5.97
CA VAL A 261 2.04 4.11 7.34
C VAL A 261 0.63 4.47 7.81
N VAL A 262 0.12 5.64 7.39
CA VAL A 262 -1.23 6.11 7.70
C VAL A 262 -2.29 5.15 7.15
N ALA A 263 -2.09 4.63 5.93
CA ALA A 263 -3.02 3.69 5.30
C ALA A 263 -3.09 2.35 6.06
N SER A 264 -1.98 1.91 6.65
CA SER A 264 -1.91 0.70 7.49
C SER A 264 -2.67 0.82 8.82
N THR A 265 -3.06 2.04 9.22
CA THR A 265 -3.87 2.28 10.43
C THR A 265 -5.37 2.40 10.16
N ALA A 266 -5.83 2.10 8.94
CA ALA A 266 -7.21 2.32 8.52
C ALA A 266 -8.28 1.68 9.42
N GLU A 267 -8.03 0.49 9.99
CA GLU A 267 -8.96 -0.21 10.90
C GLU A 267 -9.11 0.49 12.27
N GLU A 268 -8.17 1.36 12.64
CA GLU A 268 -8.14 2.06 13.93
C GLU A 268 -8.66 3.51 13.81
N VAL A 269 -9.05 3.95 12.62
CA VAL A 269 -9.58 5.30 12.34
C VAL A 269 -11.07 5.39 12.59
N LYS A 270 -11.52 6.49 13.22
CA LYS A 270 -12.95 6.75 13.47
C LYS A 270 -13.76 6.92 12.17
N ASN A 271 -13.31 7.78 11.27
CA ASN A 271 -13.96 8.04 9.97
C ASN A 271 -12.97 7.85 8.80
N PRO A 272 -12.62 6.59 8.44
CA PRO A 272 -11.56 6.32 7.47
C PRO A 272 -11.78 6.97 6.10
N HIS A 273 -13.03 7.07 5.63
CA HIS A 273 -13.37 7.62 4.31
C HIS A 273 -12.93 9.08 4.11
N ARG A 274 -12.93 9.89 5.17
CA ARG A 274 -12.56 11.30 5.14
C ARG A 274 -11.19 11.53 5.75
N ASP A 275 -10.92 10.87 6.87
CA ASP A 275 -9.77 11.19 7.70
C ASP A 275 -8.47 10.63 7.11
N LEU A 276 -8.50 9.47 6.43
CA LEU A 276 -7.31 8.89 5.80
C LEU A 276 -6.79 9.75 4.63
N PRO A 277 -7.62 10.16 3.65
CA PRO A 277 -7.14 11.04 2.57
C PRO A 277 -6.55 12.35 3.06
N ILE A 278 -7.18 12.97 4.07
CA ILE A 278 -6.70 14.22 4.67
C ILE A 278 -5.37 13.98 5.38
N GLY A 279 -5.25 12.90 6.16
CA GLY A 279 -4.02 12.54 6.86
C GLY A 279 -2.84 12.32 5.91
N ILE A 280 -3.05 11.51 4.87
CA ILE A 280 -2.03 11.20 3.85
C ILE A 280 -1.61 12.47 3.08
N GLY A 281 -2.59 13.21 2.54
CA GLY A 281 -2.31 14.40 1.72
C GLY A 281 -1.64 15.53 2.49
N VAL A 282 -2.12 15.82 3.71
CA VAL A 282 -1.54 16.87 4.56
C VAL A 282 -0.13 16.47 5.04
N ALA A 283 0.10 15.20 5.37
CA ALA A 283 1.42 14.73 5.77
C ALA A 283 2.45 14.93 4.66
N VAL A 284 2.15 14.49 3.42
CA VAL A 284 3.06 14.66 2.28
C VAL A 284 3.31 16.13 1.98
N PHE A 285 2.27 16.97 2.02
CA PHE A 285 2.41 18.40 1.80
C PHE A 285 3.33 19.08 2.83
N ILE A 286 3.12 18.81 4.12
CA ILE A 286 3.96 19.35 5.22
C ILE A 286 5.41 18.90 5.05
N CYS A 287 5.65 17.60 4.81
CA CYS A 287 6.99 17.07 4.63
C CYS A 287 7.68 17.70 3.42
N CYS A 288 6.98 17.83 2.30
CA CYS A 288 7.54 18.45 1.09
C CYS A 288 7.93 19.91 1.32
N ALA A 289 7.07 20.69 1.97
CA ALA A 289 7.35 22.09 2.27
C ALA A 289 8.57 22.22 3.21
N LEU A 290 8.62 21.44 4.29
CA LEU A 290 9.72 21.47 5.25
C LEU A 290 11.04 21.05 4.60
N TYR A 291 11.06 19.98 3.80
CA TYR A 291 12.28 19.49 3.16
C TYR A 291 12.84 20.48 2.15
N MET A 292 12.00 21.10 1.33
CA MET A 292 12.43 22.12 0.40
C MET A 292 13.02 23.33 1.13
N LEU A 293 12.35 23.83 2.17
CA LEU A 293 12.81 25.00 2.92
C LEU A 293 14.13 24.73 3.66
N VAL A 294 14.24 23.57 4.32
CA VAL A 294 15.49 23.16 4.98
C VAL A 294 16.61 23.00 3.95
N SER A 295 16.34 22.39 2.80
CA SER A 295 17.35 22.21 1.74
C SER A 295 17.88 23.55 1.22
N VAL A 296 16.98 24.52 0.95
CA VAL A 296 17.38 25.86 0.49
C VAL A 296 18.32 26.53 1.49
N VAL A 297 17.99 26.42 2.78
CA VAL A 297 18.74 27.07 3.85
C VAL A 297 20.10 26.40 4.06
N ILE A 298 20.16 25.08 4.19
CA ILE A 298 21.40 24.36 4.51
C ILE A 298 22.42 24.41 3.38
N VAL A 299 21.98 24.18 2.15
CA VAL A 299 22.83 24.32 0.96
C VAL A 299 23.32 25.75 0.81
N GLY A 300 22.50 26.73 1.18
CA GLY A 300 22.88 28.14 1.11
C GLY A 300 23.92 28.56 2.16
N LEU A 301 23.95 27.91 3.31
CA LEU A 301 24.88 28.20 4.41
C LEU A 301 26.27 27.59 4.21
N VAL A 302 26.35 26.38 3.66
CA VAL A 302 27.61 25.64 3.52
C VAL A 302 27.77 25.14 2.09
N PRO A 303 28.90 25.42 1.41
CA PRO A 303 29.16 24.88 0.09
C PRO A 303 29.10 23.34 0.06
N TYR A 304 28.48 22.78 -0.98
CA TYR A 304 28.17 21.35 -1.04
C TYR A 304 29.36 20.41 -0.84
N TYR A 305 30.57 20.80 -1.29
CA TYR A 305 31.79 20.00 -1.17
C TYR A 305 32.37 19.95 0.25
N ALA A 306 32.01 20.92 1.11
CA ALA A 306 32.45 21.02 2.50
C ALA A 306 31.38 20.54 3.50
N MET A 307 30.23 20.06 3.00
CA MET A 307 29.13 19.61 3.83
C MET A 307 29.48 18.28 4.50
N ASP A 308 29.16 18.17 5.79
CA ASP A 308 29.27 16.92 6.53
C ASP A 308 28.18 15.93 6.06
N PRO A 309 28.55 14.71 5.66
CA PRO A 309 27.58 13.75 5.10
C PRO A 309 26.65 13.14 6.14
N ASP A 310 27.07 13.05 7.40
CA ASP A 310 26.33 12.37 8.48
C ASP A 310 25.46 13.34 9.29
N THR A 311 25.95 14.57 9.52
CA THR A 311 25.34 15.58 10.38
C THR A 311 25.30 16.98 9.73
N PRO A 312 24.74 17.11 8.51
CA PRO A 312 24.80 18.35 7.71
C PRO A 312 24.19 19.56 8.41
N ILE A 313 23.07 19.38 9.11
CA ILE A 313 22.32 20.50 9.69
C ILE A 313 23.02 21.04 10.95
N SER A 314 23.44 20.16 11.88
CA SER A 314 24.07 20.59 13.13
C SER A 314 25.47 21.16 12.90
N SER A 315 26.27 20.54 12.02
CA SER A 315 27.60 21.02 11.65
C SER A 315 27.56 22.38 10.95
N ALA A 316 26.55 22.65 10.10
CA ALA A 316 26.36 23.95 9.46
C ALA A 316 26.19 25.09 10.48
N PHE A 317 25.44 24.86 11.56
CA PHE A 317 25.23 25.85 12.62
C PHE A 317 26.45 25.98 13.55
N SER A 318 27.14 24.87 13.82
CA SER A 318 28.38 24.84 14.61
C SER A 318 29.51 25.64 13.94
N SER A 319 29.68 25.49 12.62
CA SER A 319 30.70 26.23 11.84
C SER A 319 30.50 27.75 11.86
N HIS A 320 29.27 28.21 12.07
CA HIS A 320 28.91 29.63 12.21
C HIS A 320 28.94 30.13 13.67
N GLY A 321 29.52 29.36 14.59
CA GLY A 321 29.72 29.74 15.99
C GLY A 321 28.51 29.53 16.91
N MET A 322 27.43 28.88 16.43
CA MET A 322 26.21 28.64 17.21
C MET A 322 26.16 27.22 17.78
N GLN A 323 27.08 26.90 18.69
CA GLN A 323 27.18 25.56 19.30
C GLN A 323 25.89 25.17 20.06
N TRP A 324 25.24 26.11 20.74
CA TRP A 324 23.97 25.87 21.44
C TRP A 324 22.84 25.45 20.50
N ALA A 325 22.82 26.01 19.27
CA ALA A 325 21.84 25.66 18.26
C ALA A 325 22.09 24.26 17.71
N ALA A 326 23.36 23.86 17.55
CA ALA A 326 23.72 22.50 17.16
C ALA A 326 23.21 21.45 18.16
N TYR A 327 23.23 21.73 19.47
CA TYR A 327 22.65 20.83 20.48
C TYR A 327 21.12 20.67 20.34
N ILE A 328 20.40 21.76 20.07
CA ILE A 328 18.94 21.71 19.85
C ILE A 328 18.62 20.90 18.59
N ILE A 329 19.38 21.12 17.52
CA ILE A 329 19.18 20.43 16.24
C ILE A 329 19.51 18.94 16.35
N THR A 330 20.60 18.58 17.04
CA THR A 330 20.97 17.17 17.26
C THR A 330 19.96 16.45 18.16
N ALA A 331 19.47 17.11 19.22
CA ALA A 331 18.36 16.58 20.00
C ALA A 331 17.11 16.33 19.14
N GLY A 332 16.76 17.30 18.28
CA GLY A 332 15.67 17.18 17.32
C GLY A 332 15.87 16.06 16.30
N ALA A 333 17.11 15.84 15.84
CA ALA A 333 17.44 14.74 14.93
C ALA A 333 17.22 13.38 15.61
N VAL A 334 17.69 13.21 16.86
CA VAL A 334 17.48 11.97 17.63
C VAL A 334 15.98 11.73 17.87
N THR A 335 15.22 12.75 18.25
CA THR A 335 13.78 12.60 18.48
C THR A 335 13.02 12.33 17.17
N ALA A 336 13.42 12.94 16.06
CA ALA A 336 12.86 12.66 14.72
C ALA A 336 13.09 11.21 14.30
N LEU A 337 14.32 10.74 14.41
CA LEU A 337 14.65 9.36 14.06
C LEU A 337 13.93 8.34 14.95
N CYS A 338 13.74 8.62 16.25
CA CYS A 338 12.90 7.79 17.13
C CYS A 338 11.44 7.75 16.67
N SER A 339 10.87 8.88 16.23
CA SER A 339 9.50 8.94 15.69
C SER A 339 9.36 8.17 14.37
N THR A 340 10.35 8.28 13.48
CA THR A 340 10.42 7.49 12.25
C THR A 340 10.51 6.00 12.56
N LEU A 341 11.33 5.60 13.54
CA LEU A 341 11.46 4.21 13.98
C LEU A 341 10.13 3.65 14.52
N MET A 342 9.40 4.43 15.32
CA MET A 342 8.04 4.08 15.73
C MET A 342 7.12 3.91 14.50
N GLY A 343 7.21 4.83 13.54
CA GLY A 343 6.46 4.80 12.29
C GLY A 343 6.74 3.57 11.42
N SER A 344 8.00 3.11 11.33
CA SER A 344 8.37 1.92 10.56
C SER A 344 7.93 0.62 11.24
N LEU A 345 8.00 0.54 12.57
CA LEU A 345 7.63 -0.68 13.30
C LEU A 345 6.12 -0.81 13.55
N LEU A 346 5.34 0.26 13.34
CA LEU A 346 3.90 0.29 13.58
C LEU A 346 3.10 -0.54 12.53
N PRO A 347 3.26 -0.37 11.21
CA PRO A 347 2.50 -1.13 10.20
C PRO A 347 2.78 -2.63 10.20
N GLN A 348 4.01 -3.02 10.50
CA GLN A 348 4.49 -4.37 10.23
C GLN A 348 3.65 -5.47 10.90
N PRO A 349 3.32 -5.39 12.21
CA PRO A 349 2.48 -6.40 12.86
C PRO A 349 1.05 -6.44 12.32
N ARG A 350 0.54 -5.31 11.81
CA ARG A 350 -0.81 -5.19 11.24
C ARG A 350 -0.90 -5.89 9.89
N ILE A 351 0.12 -5.74 9.06
CA ILE A 351 0.21 -6.43 7.76
C ILE A 351 0.34 -7.94 7.99
N LEU A 352 1.21 -8.38 8.92
CA LEU A 352 1.33 -9.79 9.28
C LEU A 352 0.01 -10.36 9.83
N MET A 353 -0.70 -9.60 10.66
CA MET A 353 -2.03 -9.96 11.16
C MET A 353 -3.03 -10.11 10.00
N ALA A 354 -3.07 -9.19 9.04
CA ALA A 354 -3.94 -9.27 7.87
C ALA A 354 -3.63 -10.51 7.01
N MET A 355 -2.35 -10.77 6.74
CA MET A 355 -1.90 -11.96 5.99
C MET A 355 -2.20 -13.28 6.73
N ALA A 356 -2.12 -13.29 8.06
CA ALA A 356 -2.46 -14.45 8.88
C ALA A 356 -3.97 -14.69 8.97
N ARG A 357 -4.79 -13.63 9.02
CA ARG A 357 -6.26 -13.72 8.92
C ARG A 357 -6.70 -14.32 7.57
N ASP A 358 -5.93 -14.08 6.51
CA ASP A 358 -6.16 -14.67 5.18
C ASP A 358 -5.62 -16.11 5.04
N GLY A 359 -4.99 -16.66 6.08
CA GLY A 359 -4.43 -18.03 6.09
C GLY A 359 -3.10 -18.17 5.37
N LEU A 360 -2.53 -17.08 4.84
CA LEU A 360 -1.24 -17.10 4.13
C LEU A 360 -0.03 -17.20 5.09
N LEU A 361 -0.23 -16.84 6.36
CA LEU A 361 0.75 -16.98 7.45
C LEU A 361 0.19 -17.83 8.61
N PRO A 362 1.05 -18.36 9.50
CA PRO A 362 0.61 -19.03 10.72
C PRO A 362 -0.34 -18.17 11.55
N GLN A 363 -1.41 -18.79 12.07
CA GLN A 363 -2.42 -18.11 12.92
C GLN A 363 -1.83 -17.47 14.18
N PHE A 364 -0.60 -17.83 14.57
CA PHE A 364 0.15 -17.15 15.61
C PHE A 364 0.19 -15.61 15.44
N PHE A 365 0.24 -15.12 14.20
CA PHE A 365 0.29 -13.69 13.90
C PHE A 365 -1.09 -13.00 13.87
N SER A 366 -2.20 -13.74 13.84
CA SER A 366 -3.55 -13.14 13.86
C SER A 366 -4.05 -12.79 15.26
N ASP A 367 -3.36 -13.25 16.31
CA ASP A 367 -3.76 -13.03 17.70
C ASP A 367 -3.59 -11.57 18.14
N VAL A 368 -4.68 -10.96 18.58
CA VAL A 368 -4.73 -9.60 19.14
C VAL A 368 -4.83 -9.67 20.67
N ASN A 369 -4.12 -8.81 21.39
CA ASN A 369 -4.20 -8.78 22.85
C ASN A 369 -5.50 -8.11 23.32
N ARG A 370 -6.27 -8.76 24.21
CA ARG A 370 -7.57 -8.26 24.71
C ARG A 370 -7.51 -6.90 25.42
N ARG A 371 -6.39 -6.60 26.11
CA ARG A 371 -6.27 -5.34 26.87
C ARG A 371 -5.85 -4.16 26.00
N THR A 372 -4.90 -4.37 25.09
CA THR A 372 -4.29 -3.30 24.30
C THR A 372 -4.87 -3.18 22.89
N GLN A 373 -5.60 -4.20 22.41
CA GLN A 373 -6.15 -4.30 21.05
C GLN A 373 -5.08 -4.16 19.96
N VAL A 374 -3.84 -4.57 20.27
CA VAL A 374 -2.67 -4.56 19.38
C VAL A 374 -2.14 -6.00 19.21
N PRO A 375 -1.62 -6.39 18.03
CA PRO A 375 -0.99 -7.70 17.78
C PRO A 375 0.40 -7.83 18.45
N VAL A 376 0.42 -7.91 19.79
CA VAL A 376 1.64 -7.92 20.62
C VAL A 376 2.65 -9.00 20.20
N LYS A 377 2.16 -10.21 19.88
CA LYS A 377 3.03 -11.33 19.44
C LYS A 377 3.77 -11.00 18.14
N GLY A 378 3.05 -10.43 17.18
CA GLY A 378 3.62 -9.94 15.92
C GLY A 378 4.67 -8.87 16.18
N THR A 379 4.34 -7.86 16.99
CA THR A 379 5.24 -6.76 17.35
C THR A 379 6.55 -7.25 17.97
N ILE A 380 6.49 -8.20 18.90
CA ILE A 380 7.69 -8.73 19.56
C ILE A 380 8.57 -9.50 18.56
N VAL A 381 7.99 -10.38 17.75
CA VAL A 381 8.76 -11.17 16.77
C VAL A 381 9.43 -10.26 15.75
N THR A 382 8.71 -9.29 15.22
CA THR A 382 9.25 -8.36 14.22
C THR A 382 10.26 -7.41 14.82
N GLY A 383 10.03 -6.93 16.04
CA GLY A 383 10.98 -6.09 16.78
C GLY A 383 12.29 -6.80 17.09
N ILE A 384 12.25 -8.07 17.48
CA ILE A 384 13.46 -8.88 17.68
C ILE A 384 14.22 -9.07 16.35
N CYS A 385 13.51 -9.33 15.25
CA CYS A 385 14.12 -9.44 13.92
C CYS A 385 14.78 -8.12 13.50
N ALA A 386 14.10 -6.99 13.68
CA ALA A 386 14.65 -5.67 13.39
C ALA A 386 15.84 -5.32 14.29
N ALA A 387 15.83 -5.69 15.57
CA ALA A 387 16.95 -5.48 16.48
C ALA A 387 18.18 -6.32 16.10
N PHE A 388 17.95 -7.55 15.61
CA PHE A 388 19.01 -8.40 15.09
C PHE A 388 19.63 -7.81 13.81
N LEU A 389 18.79 -7.36 12.86
CA LEU A 389 19.26 -6.74 11.62
C LEU A 389 19.99 -5.42 11.88
N SER A 390 19.49 -4.58 12.79
CA SER A 390 20.15 -3.32 13.15
C SER A 390 21.51 -3.53 13.83
N PHE A 391 21.69 -4.66 14.54
CA PHE A 391 22.96 -5.03 15.14
C PHE A 391 24.02 -5.41 14.10
N PHE A 392 23.67 -6.21 13.07
CA PHE A 392 24.65 -6.81 12.15
C PHE A 392 24.82 -6.12 10.79
N MET A 393 23.80 -5.42 10.27
CA MET A 393 23.82 -4.93 8.87
C MET A 393 24.09 -3.44 8.77
N ASP A 394 24.77 -2.99 7.71
CA ASP A 394 25.05 -1.57 7.48
C ASP A 394 23.90 -0.76 6.89
N VAL A 395 23.90 0.56 7.17
CA VAL A 395 22.84 1.50 6.79
C VAL A 395 22.65 1.59 5.29
N SER A 396 23.74 1.59 4.52
CA SER A 396 23.71 1.72 3.05
C SER A 396 23.03 0.53 2.38
N GLN A 397 23.33 -0.70 2.83
CA GLN A 397 22.71 -1.93 2.35
C GLN A 397 21.22 -1.95 2.71
N LEU A 398 20.88 -1.59 3.94
CA LEU A 398 19.50 -1.57 4.41
C LEU A 398 18.65 -0.54 3.65
N ALA A 399 19.15 0.70 3.46
CA ALA A 399 18.42 1.78 2.81
C ALA A 399 18.04 1.46 1.36
N GLY A 400 18.95 0.88 0.58
CA GLY A 400 18.67 0.47 -0.79
C GLY A 400 17.54 -0.56 -0.86
N MET A 401 17.58 -1.58 0.01
CA MET A 401 16.58 -2.65 0.04
C MET A 401 15.18 -2.12 0.37
N VAL A 402 15.09 -1.16 1.29
CA VAL A 402 13.82 -0.50 1.67
C VAL A 402 13.21 0.20 0.47
N SER A 403 13.99 1.01 -0.25
CA SER A 403 13.49 1.75 -1.41
C SER A 403 12.91 0.85 -2.51
N VAL A 404 13.53 -0.30 -2.79
CA VAL A 404 12.96 -1.25 -3.77
C VAL A 404 11.61 -1.80 -3.30
N GLY A 405 11.51 -2.21 -2.04
CA GLY A 405 10.26 -2.70 -1.45
C GLY A 405 9.12 -1.69 -1.56
N THR A 406 9.38 -0.45 -1.13
CA THR A 406 8.40 0.65 -1.18
C THR A 406 7.97 0.97 -2.62
N LEU A 407 8.93 1.05 -3.55
CA LEU A 407 8.63 1.36 -4.95
C LEU A 407 7.80 0.24 -5.62
N LEU A 408 8.06 -1.03 -5.27
CA LEU A 408 7.21 -2.16 -5.69
C LEU A 408 5.80 -2.05 -5.12
N ALA A 409 5.64 -1.68 -3.84
CA ALA A 409 4.34 -1.44 -3.24
C ALA A 409 3.60 -0.27 -3.90
N PHE A 410 4.28 0.83 -4.21
CA PHE A 410 3.65 2.02 -4.79
C PHE A 410 3.25 1.79 -6.25
N THR A 411 4.06 1.08 -7.03
CA THR A 411 3.71 0.68 -8.40
C THR A 411 2.48 -0.21 -8.43
N ILE A 412 2.38 -1.22 -7.55
CA ILE A 412 1.20 -2.10 -7.55
C ILE A 412 -0.07 -1.38 -7.09
N VAL A 413 0.04 -0.40 -6.19
CA VAL A 413 -1.09 0.42 -5.75
C VAL A 413 -1.61 1.29 -6.90
N ALA A 414 -0.71 1.90 -7.68
CA ALA A 414 -1.11 2.65 -8.87
C ALA A 414 -1.76 1.75 -9.94
N ILE A 415 -1.23 0.54 -10.15
CA ILE A 415 -1.86 -0.48 -11.02
C ILE A 415 -3.23 -0.89 -10.48
N SER A 416 -3.37 -1.03 -9.17
CA SER A 416 -4.63 -1.42 -8.51
C SER A 416 -5.72 -0.37 -8.73
N ILE A 417 -5.39 0.93 -8.72
CA ILE A 417 -6.34 2.00 -9.09
C ILE A 417 -6.80 1.87 -10.54
N LEU A 418 -5.88 1.60 -11.48
CA LEU A 418 -6.25 1.40 -12.89
C LEU A 418 -7.17 0.19 -13.05
N ILE A 419 -6.85 -0.93 -12.40
CA ILE A 419 -7.70 -2.11 -12.44
C ILE A 419 -9.07 -1.81 -11.81
N LEU A 420 -9.10 -1.14 -10.65
CA LEU A 420 -10.35 -0.85 -9.94
C LEU A 420 -11.31 0.06 -10.75
N ARG A 421 -10.78 0.99 -11.55
CA ARG A 421 -11.60 1.94 -12.33
C ARG A 421 -12.00 1.45 -13.72
N TYR A 422 -11.25 0.51 -14.30
CA TYR A 422 -11.48 0.04 -15.67
C TYR A 422 -11.87 -1.44 -15.78
N ILE A 423 -11.68 -2.24 -14.72
CA ILE A 423 -11.95 -3.68 -14.69
C ILE A 423 -12.61 -4.04 -13.34
N PRO A 424 -13.91 -3.71 -13.13
CA PRO A 424 -14.62 -4.16 -11.94
C PRO A 424 -14.63 -5.70 -11.87
N PRO A 425 -14.47 -6.31 -10.69
CA PRO A 425 -14.44 -7.77 -10.57
C PRO A 425 -15.78 -8.39 -10.98
N ALA A 426 -15.69 -9.43 -11.80
CA ALA A 426 -16.79 -10.08 -12.52
C ALA A 426 -17.65 -11.05 -11.68
N LEU A 427 -17.25 -11.33 -10.45
CA LEU A 427 -17.82 -12.41 -9.63
C LEU A 427 -18.19 -11.86 -8.26
N VAL A 428 -19.45 -12.03 -7.86
CA VAL A 428 -19.97 -11.67 -6.53
C VAL A 428 -20.32 -13.00 -5.84
N PRO A 429 -19.78 -13.28 -4.64
CA PRO A 429 -20.18 -14.47 -3.90
C PRO A 429 -21.64 -14.36 -3.47
N LEU A 430 -22.37 -15.48 -3.49
CA LEU A 430 -23.72 -15.51 -2.92
C LEU A 430 -23.66 -15.22 -1.40
N PRO A 431 -24.60 -14.44 -0.86
CA PRO A 431 -24.78 -14.32 0.58
C PRO A 431 -24.90 -15.69 1.27
N PRO A 432 -24.39 -15.87 2.49
CA PRO A 432 -24.52 -17.12 3.24
C PRO A 432 -25.96 -17.57 3.43
N SER A 433 -26.91 -16.62 3.53
CA SER A 433 -28.34 -16.89 3.61
C SER A 433 -28.91 -17.54 2.35
N LEU A 434 -28.37 -17.19 1.18
CA LEU A 434 -28.73 -17.82 -0.09
C LEU A 434 -27.96 -19.13 -0.30
N GLN A 435 -26.74 -19.23 0.24
CA GLN A 435 -25.97 -20.48 0.28
C GLN A 435 -26.68 -21.55 1.11
N GLU A 436 -27.17 -21.22 2.31
CA GLU A 436 -27.98 -22.12 3.14
C GLU A 436 -29.30 -22.51 2.44
N SER A 437 -29.93 -21.60 1.69
CA SER A 437 -31.15 -21.94 0.93
C SER A 437 -30.89 -22.94 -0.20
N ILE A 438 -29.74 -22.83 -0.87
CA ILE A 438 -29.32 -23.76 -1.94
C ILE A 438 -28.86 -25.10 -1.36
N ASP A 439 -28.15 -25.08 -0.23
CA ASP A 439 -27.74 -26.29 0.47
C ASP A 439 -28.95 -27.03 1.09
N SER A 440 -30.02 -26.30 1.45
CA SER A 440 -31.28 -26.88 1.95
C SER A 440 -32.14 -27.52 0.85
N GLU A 441 -32.13 -26.96 -0.38
CA GLU A 441 -32.86 -27.56 -1.52
C GLU A 441 -32.08 -28.68 -2.24
N SER A 442 -30.77 -28.78 -2.03
CA SER A 442 -29.91 -29.76 -2.73
C SER A 442 -29.71 -31.10 -2.00
N ILE A 443 -30.41 -31.34 -0.87
CA ILE A 443 -30.48 -32.66 -0.22
C ILE A 443 -31.77 -33.37 -0.65
N PRO A 444 -31.73 -34.28 -1.64
CA PRO A 444 -32.79 -35.27 -1.78
C PRO A 444 -32.63 -36.28 -0.63
N ASP A 445 -33.54 -36.23 0.34
CA ASP A 445 -33.68 -37.27 1.37
C ASP A 445 -34.00 -38.62 0.70
N SER A 446 -32.95 -39.39 0.45
CA SER A 446 -33.04 -40.81 0.12
C SER A 446 -32.85 -41.63 1.39
N SER A 447 -33.92 -41.87 2.13
CA SER A 447 -34.02 -43.05 3.01
C SER A 447 -35.47 -43.55 3.06
N ASN A 448 -35.72 -44.58 2.25
CA ASN A 448 -36.86 -45.48 2.42
C ASN A 448 -36.79 -46.14 3.81
N ASN A 449 -37.92 -46.18 4.52
CA ASN A 449 -38.42 -47.38 5.21
C ASN A 449 -39.90 -47.20 5.59
N GLN A 450 -40.76 -47.69 4.70
CA GLN A 450 -41.92 -48.55 4.93
C GLN A 450 -42.40 -48.73 6.39
N GLU A 451 -43.59 -48.21 6.71
CA GLU A 451 -44.64 -48.96 7.45
C GLU A 451 -46.03 -48.31 7.32
N ASN A 452 -47.05 -49.18 7.20
CA ASN A 452 -48.47 -48.92 6.96
C ASN A 452 -49.16 -48.10 8.07
N ASN A 453 -50.18 -47.32 7.72
CA ASN A 453 -51.59 -47.65 8.05
C ASN A 453 -52.60 -46.64 7.49
N ASP A 454 -53.78 -47.18 7.25
CA ASP A 454 -54.98 -46.62 6.61
C ASP A 454 -55.51 -45.30 7.22
N ILE A 455 -56.22 -44.50 6.40
CA ILE A 455 -57.67 -44.21 6.54
C ILE A 455 -58.18 -43.30 5.39
N ASN A 456 -59.42 -43.59 5.04
CA ASN A 456 -60.28 -43.28 3.90
C ASN A 456 -60.64 -41.78 3.68
N PRO A 457 -61.03 -41.37 2.44
CA PRO A 457 -61.53 -40.04 2.13
C PRO A 457 -63.07 -39.99 2.17
N LYS A 458 -63.65 -39.00 2.87
CA LYS A 458 -65.00 -38.43 2.65
C LYS A 458 -65.39 -37.48 3.80
N ASP A 459 -65.61 -36.22 3.46
CA ASP A 459 -66.62 -35.29 4.01
C ASP A 459 -66.55 -34.04 3.10
N ILE A 460 -67.36 -33.93 2.05
CA ILE A 460 -68.75 -33.43 2.00
C ILE A 460 -68.88 -31.99 2.53
N ALA A 461 -68.84 -31.06 1.57
CA ALA A 461 -69.82 -30.01 1.27
C ALA A 461 -70.36 -29.10 2.38
N GLY A 462 -70.32 -27.79 2.11
CA GLY A 462 -71.02 -26.79 2.94
C GLY A 462 -71.02 -25.33 2.46
N ILE A 463 -71.70 -25.06 1.33
CA ILE A 463 -72.70 -23.97 1.17
C ILE A 463 -72.26 -22.48 1.00
N SER A 464 -72.80 -21.92 -0.11
CA SER A 464 -73.23 -20.53 -0.38
C SER A 464 -72.14 -19.48 -0.64
N GLY A 465 -72.07 -18.75 -1.75
CA GLY A 465 -73.08 -18.38 -2.75
C GLY A 465 -73.06 -16.86 -2.88
N ASN A 466 -72.67 -16.29 -4.03
CA ASN A 466 -73.52 -15.48 -4.91
C ASN A 466 -72.73 -14.80 -6.05
N SER A 467 -73.44 -14.62 -7.16
CA SER A 467 -73.20 -13.66 -8.26
C SER A 467 -72.32 -14.07 -9.45
N GLN A 468 -73.02 -14.58 -10.47
CA GLN A 468 -72.78 -14.40 -11.92
C GLN A 468 -72.32 -12.95 -12.23
N GLN A 469 -71.55 -12.63 -13.27
CA GLN A 469 -71.80 -12.94 -14.68
C GLN A 469 -70.65 -12.37 -15.56
N HIS A 470 -70.50 -12.95 -16.76
CA HIS A 470 -69.98 -12.38 -18.01
C HIS A 470 -68.57 -12.72 -18.53
N LEU A 471 -68.62 -13.37 -19.72
CA LEU A 471 -67.73 -13.28 -20.89
C LEU A 471 -66.41 -14.05 -20.89
N GLN A 472 -66.55 -15.28 -21.38
CA GLN A 472 -65.53 -16.02 -22.09
C GLN A 472 -65.49 -15.54 -23.57
N ALA A 473 -64.51 -14.70 -23.89
CA ALA A 473 -63.91 -14.50 -25.21
C ALA A 473 -62.63 -13.67 -25.01
N ASP A 474 -61.56 -13.98 -25.74
CA ASP A 474 -60.20 -13.40 -25.67
C ASP A 474 -59.25 -13.98 -24.61
N ALA A 475 -58.86 -15.24 -24.77
CA ALA A 475 -57.76 -15.86 -24.01
C ALA A 475 -56.66 -16.50 -24.88
N GLU A 476 -56.55 -16.13 -26.17
CA GLU A 476 -55.46 -16.58 -27.05
C GLU A 476 -54.48 -15.47 -27.49
N ALA A 477 -54.73 -14.21 -27.14
CA ALA A 477 -53.83 -13.10 -27.50
C ALA A 477 -52.83 -12.69 -26.38
N SER A 478 -52.92 -13.25 -25.17
CA SER A 478 -52.14 -12.79 -24.01
C SER A 478 -50.99 -13.71 -23.59
N LEU A 479 -50.86 -14.91 -24.17
CA LEU A 479 -49.81 -15.87 -23.80
C LEU A 479 -48.53 -15.76 -24.65
N ALA A 480 -48.55 -15.01 -25.75
CA ALA A 480 -47.38 -14.74 -26.59
C ALA A 480 -46.55 -13.53 -26.12
N TYR A 481 -47.17 -12.58 -25.41
CA TYR A 481 -46.50 -11.36 -24.91
C TYR A 481 -45.49 -11.58 -23.77
N PRO A 482 -45.70 -12.49 -22.79
CA PRO A 482 -44.74 -12.68 -21.69
C PRO A 482 -43.52 -13.53 -22.07
N LEU A 483 -43.59 -14.33 -23.15
CA LEU A 483 -42.44 -15.10 -23.66
C LEU A 483 -41.48 -14.22 -24.46
N ILE A 484 -42.03 -13.31 -25.29
CA ILE A 484 -41.22 -12.37 -26.10
C ILE A 484 -40.44 -11.40 -25.21
N ILE A 485 -41.00 -10.94 -24.08
CA ILE A 485 -40.30 -10.05 -23.14
C ILE A 485 -39.16 -10.80 -22.43
N LYS A 486 -39.34 -12.07 -22.04
CA LYS A 486 -38.26 -12.87 -21.44
C LYS A 486 -37.12 -13.15 -22.42
N ASP A 487 -37.43 -13.47 -23.67
CA ASP A 487 -36.41 -13.68 -24.70
C ASP A 487 -35.67 -12.37 -25.04
N ILE A 488 -36.37 -11.23 -25.07
CA ILE A 488 -35.77 -9.90 -25.25
C ILE A 488 -34.91 -9.51 -24.05
N ASP A 489 -35.36 -9.72 -22.82
CA ASP A 489 -34.56 -9.41 -21.62
C ASP A 489 -33.32 -10.31 -21.52
N GLN A 490 -33.43 -11.58 -21.92
CA GLN A 490 -32.32 -12.53 -21.91
C GLN A 490 -31.30 -12.25 -23.03
N GLU A 491 -31.74 -11.87 -24.23
CA GLU A 491 -30.86 -11.38 -25.30
C GLU A 491 -30.22 -10.04 -24.94
N THR A 492 -30.97 -9.11 -24.33
CA THR A 492 -30.45 -7.79 -23.94
C THR A 492 -29.39 -7.93 -22.84
N ASN A 493 -29.62 -8.77 -21.83
CA ASN A 493 -28.65 -9.06 -20.77
C ASN A 493 -27.40 -9.79 -21.31
N ALA A 494 -27.56 -10.73 -22.26
CA ALA A 494 -26.42 -11.43 -22.86
C ALA A 494 -25.56 -10.52 -23.77
N VAL A 495 -26.18 -9.56 -24.46
CA VAL A 495 -25.47 -8.54 -25.26
C VAL A 495 -24.73 -7.56 -24.35
N ASP A 496 -25.34 -7.15 -23.24
CA ASP A 496 -24.72 -6.22 -22.27
C ASP A 496 -23.53 -6.88 -21.54
N GLU A 497 -23.65 -8.15 -21.13
CA GLU A 497 -22.53 -8.92 -20.56
C GLU A 497 -21.36 -9.10 -21.55
N SER A 498 -21.65 -9.32 -22.83
CA SER A 498 -20.64 -9.49 -23.88
C SER A 498 -19.89 -8.19 -24.15
N GLU A 499 -20.58 -7.05 -24.24
CA GLU A 499 -19.95 -5.73 -24.41
C GLU A 499 -19.17 -5.32 -23.15
N GLU A 500 -19.66 -5.64 -21.94
CA GLU A 500 -18.94 -5.41 -20.70
C GLU A 500 -17.64 -6.23 -20.63
N GLN A 501 -17.70 -7.51 -21.01
CA GLN A 501 -16.53 -8.38 -21.03
C GLN A 501 -15.49 -7.93 -22.08
N LYS A 502 -15.96 -7.42 -23.22
CA LYS A 502 -15.12 -6.83 -24.27
C LYS A 502 -14.47 -5.54 -23.77
N ARG A 503 -15.21 -4.64 -23.10
CA ARG A 503 -14.67 -3.43 -22.45
C ARG A 503 -13.56 -3.78 -21.46
N ARG A 504 -13.81 -4.75 -20.56
CA ARG A 504 -12.84 -5.23 -19.57
C ARG A 504 -11.57 -5.80 -20.22
N ARG A 505 -11.70 -6.54 -21.32
CA ARG A 505 -10.53 -7.03 -22.07
C ARG A 505 -9.74 -5.88 -22.68
N VAL A 506 -10.40 -4.93 -23.35
CA VAL A 506 -9.74 -3.76 -23.95
C VAL A 506 -9.01 -2.94 -22.89
N ALA A 507 -9.65 -2.68 -21.75
CA ALA A 507 -9.03 -2.05 -20.60
C ALA A 507 -7.78 -2.81 -20.10
N ALA A 508 -7.88 -4.13 -19.92
CA ALA A 508 -6.74 -4.95 -19.48
C ALA A 508 -5.56 -4.89 -20.46
N TRP A 509 -5.82 -4.91 -21.76
CA TRP A 509 -4.80 -4.71 -22.79
C TRP A 509 -4.20 -3.30 -22.72
N GLY A 510 -5.02 -2.27 -22.48
CA GLY A 510 -4.57 -0.90 -22.28
C GLY A 510 -3.61 -0.76 -21.08
N ILE A 511 -3.99 -1.29 -19.91
CA ILE A 511 -3.14 -1.28 -18.70
C ILE A 511 -1.84 -2.05 -18.95
N THR A 512 -1.92 -3.24 -19.55
CA THR A 512 -0.74 -4.07 -19.83
C THR A 512 0.21 -3.38 -20.81
N SER A 513 -0.34 -2.77 -21.87
CA SER A 513 0.43 -1.99 -22.85
C SER A 513 1.13 -0.80 -22.19
N ALA A 514 0.43 -0.07 -21.31
CA ALA A 514 1.02 1.05 -20.58
C ALA A 514 2.17 0.58 -19.66
N CYS A 515 1.97 -0.50 -18.90
CA CYS A 515 3.00 -1.05 -18.01
C CYS A 515 4.23 -1.56 -18.79
N MET A 516 4.01 -2.28 -19.90
CA MET A 516 5.11 -2.73 -20.78
C MET A 516 5.84 -1.56 -21.42
N GLY A 517 5.10 -0.52 -21.84
CA GLY A 517 5.68 0.71 -22.36
C GLY A 517 6.57 1.42 -21.34
N VAL A 518 6.12 1.55 -20.09
CA VAL A 518 6.93 2.09 -18.99
C VAL A 518 8.20 1.27 -18.79
N LEU A 519 8.11 -0.06 -18.71
CA LEU A 519 9.26 -0.93 -18.49
C LEU A 519 10.30 -0.79 -19.62
N PHE A 520 9.87 -0.79 -20.88
CA PHE A 520 10.79 -0.61 -22.01
C PHE A 520 11.39 0.79 -22.07
N LEU A 521 10.59 1.83 -21.80
CA LEU A 521 11.05 3.22 -21.83
C LEU A 521 12.11 3.48 -20.75
N THR A 522 11.85 3.03 -19.54
CA THR A 522 12.72 3.23 -18.37
C THR A 522 13.99 2.38 -18.47
N SER A 523 13.88 1.11 -18.84
CA SER A 523 15.06 0.24 -19.06
C SER A 523 15.97 0.77 -20.17
N ALA A 524 15.40 1.25 -21.29
CA ALA A 524 16.19 1.86 -22.35
C ALA A 524 16.85 3.17 -21.91
N SER A 525 16.17 3.99 -21.10
CA SER A 525 16.75 5.24 -20.59
C SER A 525 17.97 5.01 -19.69
N SER A 526 17.97 3.94 -18.90
CA SER A 526 19.03 3.62 -17.93
C SER A 526 20.18 2.80 -18.56
N ALA A 527 19.93 2.07 -19.65
CA ALA A 527 20.94 1.25 -20.33
C ALA A 527 21.95 2.08 -21.14
N ALA A 528 22.85 2.79 -20.45
CA ALA A 528 23.90 3.61 -21.05
C ALA A 528 24.98 2.80 -21.81
N TYR A 529 25.03 1.47 -21.61
CA TYR A 529 25.96 0.56 -22.27
C TYR A 529 25.54 0.17 -23.69
N LEU A 530 24.29 0.44 -24.10
CA LEU A 530 23.78 0.14 -25.44
C LEU A 530 24.19 1.23 -26.45
N PRO A 531 24.44 0.87 -27.73
CA PRO A 531 24.70 1.85 -28.77
C PRO A 531 23.50 2.79 -28.95
N SER A 532 23.77 4.07 -29.22
CA SER A 532 22.74 5.13 -29.19
C SER A 532 21.54 4.86 -30.09
N PHE A 533 21.73 4.23 -31.25
CA PHE A 533 20.64 3.84 -32.16
C PHE A 533 19.71 2.78 -31.56
N ALA A 534 20.26 1.75 -30.91
CA ALA A 534 19.46 0.71 -30.25
C ALA A 534 18.68 1.30 -29.08
N ARG A 535 19.31 2.17 -28.28
CA ARG A 535 18.67 2.86 -27.16
C ARG A 535 17.49 3.71 -27.62
N ILE A 536 17.67 4.52 -28.66
CA ILE A 536 16.60 5.38 -29.22
C ILE A 536 15.46 4.52 -29.77
N SER A 537 15.76 3.41 -30.45
CA SER A 537 14.75 2.51 -30.98
C SER A 537 13.90 1.88 -29.87
N VAL A 538 14.51 1.36 -28.81
CA VAL A 538 13.77 0.78 -27.68
C VAL A 538 12.98 1.86 -26.92
N CYS A 539 13.54 3.06 -26.72
CA CYS A 539 12.79 4.19 -26.16
C CYS A 539 11.58 4.57 -27.02
N ALA A 540 11.71 4.58 -28.35
CA ALA A 540 10.61 4.89 -29.25
C ALA A 540 9.50 3.82 -29.19
N VAL A 541 9.87 2.53 -29.14
CA VAL A 541 8.91 1.43 -28.96
C VAL A 541 8.21 1.52 -27.61
N GLY A 542 8.97 1.74 -26.52
CA GLY A 542 8.40 1.91 -25.18
C GLY A 542 7.46 3.12 -25.09
N GLY A 543 7.84 4.25 -25.68
CA GLY A 543 7.01 5.45 -25.78
C GLY A 543 5.73 5.22 -26.58
N MET A 544 5.82 4.53 -27.72
CA MET A 544 4.65 4.15 -28.54
C MET A 544 3.69 3.25 -27.78
N LEU A 545 4.19 2.23 -27.07
CA LEU A 545 3.36 1.33 -26.25
C LEU A 545 2.67 2.07 -25.09
N LEU A 546 3.39 3.01 -24.46
CA LEU A 546 2.86 3.83 -23.38
C LEU A 546 1.77 4.77 -23.88
N LEU A 547 1.99 5.45 -25.00
CA LEU A 547 1.00 6.32 -25.62
C LEU A 547 -0.21 5.53 -26.13
N CYS A 548 -0.01 4.34 -26.70
CA CYS A 548 -1.09 3.45 -27.11
C CYS A 548 -1.94 3.00 -25.91
N GLY A 549 -1.30 2.60 -24.81
CA GLY A 549 -1.99 2.22 -23.58
C GLY A 549 -2.79 3.38 -22.98
N LEU A 550 -2.19 4.58 -22.94
CA LEU A 550 -2.87 5.81 -22.50
C LEU A 550 -4.05 6.17 -23.39
N PHE A 551 -3.89 6.07 -24.71
CA PHE A 551 -4.96 6.34 -25.66
C PHE A 551 -6.12 5.36 -25.43
N ILE A 552 -5.85 4.05 -25.39
CA ILE A 552 -6.88 3.04 -25.10
C ILE A 552 -7.62 3.35 -23.80
N LEU A 553 -6.89 3.65 -22.71
CA LEU A 553 -7.51 3.97 -21.41
C LEU A 553 -8.23 5.31 -21.37
N TYR A 554 -7.89 6.25 -22.24
CA TYR A 554 -8.60 7.51 -22.39
C TYR A 554 -9.94 7.32 -23.15
N TRP A 555 -9.98 6.37 -24.08
CA TRP A 555 -11.17 6.07 -24.89
C TRP A 555 -12.13 5.09 -24.22
N VAL A 556 -11.64 4.23 -23.33
CA VAL A 556 -12.52 3.38 -22.52
C VAL A 556 -13.16 4.24 -21.44
N ASP A 557 -14.49 4.26 -21.40
CA ASP A 557 -15.23 4.91 -20.32
C ASP A 557 -14.81 4.31 -18.98
N GLN A 558 -14.53 5.19 -18.02
CA GLN A 558 -14.31 4.76 -16.63
C GLN A 558 -15.63 4.21 -16.12
N ASP A 559 -15.60 3.00 -15.57
CA ASP A 559 -16.77 2.52 -14.87
C ASP A 559 -17.02 3.46 -13.71
N ASP A 560 -18.24 3.97 -13.65
CA ASP A 560 -18.80 4.57 -12.46
C ASP A 560 -18.99 3.47 -11.40
N ALA A 561 -17.88 2.89 -10.95
CA ALA A 561 -17.74 2.20 -9.66
C ALA A 561 -18.06 3.14 -8.47
N ARG A 562 -18.76 4.27 -8.72
CA ARG A 562 -19.37 5.18 -7.77
C ARG A 562 -20.40 4.47 -6.88
N HIS A 563 -20.96 3.33 -7.28
CA HIS A 563 -22.11 2.72 -6.59
C HIS A 563 -21.97 1.26 -6.12
N SER A 564 -20.97 0.49 -6.57
CA SER A 564 -20.94 -0.98 -6.35
C SER A 564 -19.75 -1.51 -5.53
N PHE A 565 -18.63 -0.77 -5.42
CA PHE A 565 -17.40 -1.27 -4.77
C PHE A 565 -17.06 -0.56 -3.45
N GLY A 566 -17.14 -1.30 -2.35
CA GLY A 566 -16.83 -0.79 -1.01
C GLY A 566 -17.89 0.17 -0.48
N HIS A 567 -17.48 1.15 0.32
CA HIS A 567 -18.40 2.17 0.81
C HIS A 567 -18.58 3.28 -0.23
N ALA A 568 -19.83 3.68 -0.48
CA ALA A 568 -20.14 4.84 -1.30
C ALA A 568 -19.61 6.13 -0.62
N GLY A 569 -18.60 6.75 -1.23
CA GLY A 569 -17.99 7.99 -0.75
C GLY A 569 -16.50 7.85 -0.38
N GLY A 570 -15.75 8.96 -0.47
CA GLY A 570 -14.31 8.99 -0.20
C GLY A 570 -13.56 9.92 -1.14
N PHE A 571 -12.24 9.98 -0.99
CA PHE A 571 -11.38 10.74 -1.89
C PHE A 571 -11.20 10.01 -3.23
N LEU A 572 -11.24 10.76 -4.31
CA LEU A 572 -11.02 10.26 -5.67
C LEU A 572 -9.70 10.80 -6.18
N CYS A 573 -8.82 9.89 -6.62
CA CYS A 573 -7.60 10.24 -7.31
C CYS A 573 -7.94 11.07 -8.56
N PRO A 574 -7.39 12.29 -8.70
CA PRO A 574 -7.64 13.13 -9.85
C PRO A 574 -6.88 12.63 -11.09
N PHE A 575 -7.33 13.02 -12.28
CA PHE A 575 -6.63 12.78 -13.54
C PHE A 575 -6.29 11.31 -13.86
N VAL A 576 -7.12 10.35 -13.45
CA VAL A 576 -7.01 8.97 -13.95
C VAL A 576 -7.38 8.96 -15.44
N PRO A 577 -6.62 8.30 -16.34
CA PRO A 577 -5.52 7.34 -16.09
C PRO A 577 -4.11 7.94 -16.03
N LEU A 578 -3.95 9.23 -16.33
CA LEU A 578 -2.64 9.89 -16.44
C LEU A 578 -1.85 9.84 -15.12
N LEU A 579 -2.50 10.13 -14.00
CA LEU A 579 -1.83 10.22 -12.69
C LEU A 579 -1.26 8.86 -12.24
N PRO A 580 -2.01 7.74 -12.23
CA PRO A 580 -1.44 6.43 -11.91
C PRO A 580 -0.34 5.99 -12.88
N ILE A 581 -0.46 6.29 -14.17
CA ILE A 581 0.57 5.91 -15.16
C ILE A 581 1.86 6.71 -14.95
N ALA A 582 1.75 8.01 -14.64
CA ALA A 582 2.90 8.82 -14.25
C ALA A 582 3.55 8.30 -12.96
N CYS A 583 2.75 7.87 -11.98
CA CYS A 583 3.24 7.23 -10.75
C CYS A 583 4.04 5.95 -11.06
N ILE A 584 3.50 5.06 -11.89
CA ILE A 584 4.19 3.83 -12.33
C ILE A 584 5.50 4.18 -13.05
N LEU A 585 5.48 5.15 -13.97
CA LEU A 585 6.66 5.58 -14.70
C LEU A 585 7.77 6.06 -13.78
N VAL A 586 7.45 6.96 -12.86
CA VAL A 586 8.44 7.52 -11.93
C VAL A 586 8.98 6.43 -11.01
N ASN A 587 8.11 5.62 -10.41
CA ASN A 587 8.54 4.59 -9.47
C ASN A 587 9.42 3.52 -10.14
N VAL A 588 9.08 3.07 -11.34
CA VAL A 588 9.89 2.12 -12.11
C VAL A 588 11.23 2.74 -12.51
N TYR A 589 11.25 4.01 -12.93
CA TYR A 589 12.49 4.72 -13.24
C TYR A 589 13.41 4.81 -12.02
N LEU A 590 12.88 5.18 -10.85
CA LEU A 590 13.64 5.24 -9.60
C LEU A 590 14.18 3.86 -9.22
N MET A 591 13.36 2.82 -9.38
CA MET A 591 13.71 1.45 -9.03
C MET A 591 14.86 0.88 -9.89
N ILE A 592 14.89 1.19 -11.19
CA ILE A 592 15.95 0.72 -12.11
C ILE A 592 17.29 1.40 -11.83
N ASN A 593 17.29 2.63 -11.32
CA ASN A 593 18.52 3.38 -11.03
C ASN A 593 19.17 3.01 -9.67
N LEU A 594 18.61 2.05 -8.94
CA LEU A 594 19.22 1.51 -7.72
C LEU A 594 20.38 0.56 -8.05
N GLY A 595 21.38 0.52 -7.17
CA GLY A 595 22.60 -0.28 -7.36
C GLY A 595 22.35 -1.78 -7.51
N ALA A 596 23.28 -2.48 -8.20
CA ALA A 596 23.17 -3.92 -8.45
C ALA A 596 23.14 -4.75 -7.16
N ASP A 597 23.91 -4.34 -6.14
CA ASP A 597 23.98 -5.02 -4.84
C ASP A 597 22.62 -5.03 -4.12
N THR A 598 21.86 -3.93 -4.27
CA THR A 598 20.50 -3.79 -3.76
C THR A 598 19.57 -4.81 -4.42
N TRP A 599 19.62 -4.91 -5.75
CA TRP A 599 18.78 -5.84 -6.51
C TRP A 599 19.07 -7.30 -6.19
N ILE A 600 20.34 -7.66 -5.97
CA ILE A 600 20.72 -9.01 -5.56
C ILE A 600 20.07 -9.34 -4.21
N SER A 601 20.23 -8.45 -3.23
CA SER A 601 19.73 -8.65 -1.87
C SER A 601 18.20 -8.76 -1.82
N VAL A 602 17.49 -7.90 -2.55
CA VAL A 602 16.02 -7.95 -2.65
C VAL A 602 15.56 -9.20 -3.39
N SER A 603 16.24 -9.59 -4.47
CA SER A 603 15.89 -10.80 -5.22
C SER A 603 15.99 -12.05 -4.37
N ILE A 604 17.05 -12.17 -3.55
CA ILE A 604 17.20 -13.28 -2.59
C ILE A 604 16.01 -13.32 -1.62
N TRP A 605 15.60 -12.16 -1.07
CA TRP A 605 14.46 -12.09 -0.17
C TRP A 605 13.13 -12.47 -0.85
N MET A 606 12.90 -12.01 -2.08
CA MET A 606 11.71 -12.33 -2.84
C MET A 606 11.63 -13.82 -3.17
N ILE A 607 12.77 -14.46 -3.47
CA ILE A 607 12.86 -15.91 -3.68
C ILE A 607 12.45 -16.67 -2.40
N ILE A 608 12.91 -16.23 -1.22
CA ILE A 608 12.47 -16.81 0.06
C ILE A 608 10.95 -16.69 0.20
N GLY A 609 10.38 -15.52 -0.12
CA GLY A 609 8.93 -15.31 -0.10
C GLY A 609 8.17 -16.25 -1.02
N ILE A 610 8.69 -16.52 -2.22
CA ILE A 610 8.11 -17.48 -3.17
C ILE A 610 8.11 -18.89 -2.56
N PHE A 611 9.21 -19.31 -1.93
CA PHE A 611 9.28 -20.62 -1.28
C PHE A 611 8.27 -20.74 -0.12
N VAL A 612 8.18 -19.72 0.74
CA VAL A 612 7.21 -19.71 1.85
C VAL A 612 5.78 -19.82 1.32
N TYR A 613 5.44 -19.14 0.23
CA TYR A 613 4.13 -19.26 -0.40
C TYR A 613 3.88 -20.67 -0.96
N LEU A 614 4.84 -21.23 -1.69
CA LEU A 614 4.69 -22.54 -2.32
C LEU A 614 4.52 -23.67 -1.29
N PHE A 615 5.23 -23.62 -0.17
CA PHE A 615 5.17 -24.65 0.87
C PHE A 615 4.02 -24.45 1.86
N TYR A 616 3.72 -23.21 2.24
CA TYR A 616 2.75 -22.91 3.31
C TYR A 616 1.53 -22.14 2.80
N GLY A 617 1.72 -20.95 2.21
CA GLY A 617 0.61 -20.04 1.90
C GLY A 617 -0.43 -20.65 0.94
N ARG A 618 0.05 -21.37 -0.08
CA ARG A 618 -0.79 -22.01 -1.10
C ARG A 618 -1.71 -23.10 -0.54
N THR A 619 -1.27 -23.82 0.49
CA THR A 619 -2.02 -24.93 1.08
C THR A 619 -3.00 -24.46 2.16
N HIS A 620 -2.76 -23.29 2.76
CA HIS A 620 -3.51 -22.77 3.90
C HIS A 620 -4.39 -21.54 3.59
N SER A 621 -4.38 -21.03 2.34
CA SER A 621 -5.21 -19.90 1.91
C SER A 621 -6.70 -20.13 2.22
N SER A 622 -7.31 -19.17 2.94
CA SER A 622 -8.70 -19.22 3.42
C SER A 622 -9.72 -19.30 2.28
N LEU A 623 -9.41 -18.70 1.13
CA LEU A 623 -10.22 -18.73 -0.09
C LEU A 623 -10.32 -20.15 -0.71
N THR A 624 -9.50 -21.09 -0.27
CA THR A 624 -9.59 -22.49 -0.73
C THR A 624 -10.74 -23.25 -0.07
N ARG A 625 -11.27 -22.76 1.07
CA ARG A 625 -12.16 -23.55 1.93
C ARG A 625 -13.66 -23.24 1.81
N ASN A 626 -14.10 -22.05 1.39
CA ASN A 626 -15.51 -21.62 1.57
C ASN A 626 -16.08 -20.59 0.56
N ALA A 627 -15.76 -20.62 -0.75
CA ALA A 627 -16.38 -19.66 -1.69
C ALA A 627 -16.96 -20.34 -2.95
N VAL A 628 -18.29 -20.36 -3.06
CA VAL A 628 -19.01 -20.59 -4.32
C VAL A 628 -19.11 -19.23 -5.01
N TYR A 629 -18.50 -19.12 -6.20
CA TYR A 629 -18.49 -17.89 -6.98
C TYR A 629 -19.62 -17.92 -8.00
N VAL A 630 -20.39 -16.83 -8.08
CA VAL A 630 -21.46 -16.65 -9.07
C VAL A 630 -21.25 -15.34 -9.82
N THR A 631 -21.63 -15.32 -11.09
CA THR A 631 -21.54 -14.14 -11.98
C THR A 631 -22.48 -13.02 -11.50
N THR A 632 -22.08 -11.76 -11.71
CA THR A 632 -22.84 -10.56 -11.31
C THR A 632 -24.29 -10.59 -11.81
N SER A 633 -24.53 -11.07 -13.03
CA SER A 633 -25.88 -11.24 -13.59
C SER A 633 -26.75 -12.21 -12.80
N HIS A 634 -26.19 -13.36 -12.43
CA HIS A 634 -26.90 -14.38 -11.66
C HIS A 634 -27.13 -13.91 -10.21
N ALA A 635 -26.19 -13.13 -9.65
CA ALA A 635 -26.39 -12.52 -8.33
C ALA A 635 -27.56 -11.51 -8.36
N GLU A 636 -27.64 -10.65 -9.38
CA GLU A 636 -28.77 -9.71 -9.54
C GLU A 636 -30.10 -10.44 -9.78
N GLU A 637 -30.10 -11.52 -10.56
CA GLU A 637 -31.29 -12.34 -10.80
C GLU A 637 -31.79 -13.01 -9.51
N ILE A 638 -30.89 -13.49 -8.66
CA ILE A 638 -31.20 -14.04 -7.33
C ILE A 638 -31.71 -12.96 -6.37
N TYR A 639 -31.12 -11.75 -6.41
CA TYR A 639 -31.62 -10.62 -5.62
C TYR A 639 -33.01 -10.18 -6.07
N ARG A 640 -33.27 -10.16 -7.38
CA ARG A 640 -34.57 -9.81 -7.95
C ARG A 640 -35.62 -10.86 -7.61
N SER A 641 -35.32 -12.15 -7.76
CA SER A 641 -36.26 -13.23 -7.39
C SER A 641 -36.55 -13.27 -5.89
N SER A 642 -35.54 -13.01 -5.04
CA SER A 642 -35.74 -12.92 -3.60
C SER A 642 -36.59 -11.71 -3.20
N SER A 643 -36.51 -10.60 -3.94
CA SER A 643 -37.34 -9.41 -3.68
C SER A 643 -38.81 -9.60 -4.07
N GLU A 644 -39.07 -10.39 -5.11
CA GLU A 644 -40.42 -10.75 -5.55
C GLU A 644 -41.08 -11.80 -4.62
N HIS A 645 -40.29 -12.64 -3.95
CA HIS A 645 -40.79 -13.59 -2.95
C HIS A 645 -41.11 -12.98 -1.58
N LEU A 646 -40.65 -11.74 -1.32
CA LEU A 646 -40.85 -11.01 -0.06
C LEU A 646 -41.95 -9.92 -0.16
N ALA A 647 -42.50 -9.68 -1.35
CA ALA A 647 -43.63 -8.79 -1.61
C ALA A 647 -44.92 -9.60 -1.81
#